data_AF-A0A7V6GVL9-F1
#
_entry.id   AF-A0A7V6GVL9-F1
#
_cell.length_a   1.000
_cell.length_b   1.000
_cell.length_c   1.000
_cell.angle_alpha   90.00
_cell.angle_beta   90.00
_cell.angle_gamma   90.00
#
_symmetry.space_group_name_H-M   'P 1'
#
loop_
_entity.id
_entity.type
_entity.pdbx_description
1 polymer ?
#
loop_
_entity_poly.entity_id
_entity_poly.type
_entity_poly.pdbx_seq_one_letter_code
_entity_poly.pdbx_strand_id
1 'polypeptide(L)'
;MNAKIKSYNNRPTIFIDDKPVPPIIYALTDWIGGRLSYDEITRFSIKKFAAAGIRLYQLDISFQDMWFEDGTFDISIALKQIKGIIDVRPDAAVFFRLHINPPRWWYKGKESEWVRYANTEVYPEPDIELARTYILNDLKPVPRASFASERWMNDMTIMVRRFLEELYKSPLSEHLAGIQVANGVYGEHHYWAFMRNDPDLSEPMLKRYRKFKNDPNAQIPGMEERYNPKDGIFFDPEKDSNLIDYLTCQHEAVAESIIHFCKLVKDTWKREIITGVFYGYYVSMFGRAGLGGHLAEEMILQCPYVDFLSAPQAYNSNLRHIGGAGVARGLLESARLNNKLFLDEMDHPTELGVLHGGMKVYPPYESLQILRRNTLVSFLSGMGFWYYDFGPFNTSGWWYEPYYLDEIKSLQKIYNKYYEKEYIKRADVLLVFDTKVQKYTALTENADPITDKACINVAYPMALRSGASMDTIYLSDLGKTNLDKYKCIIFMNTFALTDTQKQYIAKKVYKKGRSIVWFFAPGYTDKKRNDIAFCKQVSGFDLDVIAPAPQITVQCKDFSYSVDNSDKESRLNKLFVPKDGNILGYIGKTPALAHKTIDGCDVYFSSIPFTTPESFRYIFERSGVHIYDSCNDAVIEGSNLLLIHAEHKGERVIKFRDSEITVDFQAGETILFDINTKAILRRGEQGLTV
;
A
#
# COMPACT_ATOMS: atom_id res chain seq x y z
N MET A 1 5.27 -20.02 -22.99
CA MET A 1 4.00 -19.79 -22.27
C MET A 1 3.38 -18.44 -22.63
N ASN A 2 2.07 -18.31 -22.41
CA ASN A 2 1.29 -17.08 -22.38
C ASN A 2 0.87 -16.79 -20.94
N ALA A 3 0.96 -15.53 -20.51
CA ALA A 3 0.62 -15.11 -19.17
C ALA A 3 -0.25 -13.85 -19.18
N LYS A 4 -1.33 -13.86 -18.41
CA LYS A 4 -2.23 -12.71 -18.25
C LYS A 4 -2.89 -12.70 -16.88
N ILE A 5 -3.39 -11.53 -16.48
CA ILE A 5 -4.30 -11.42 -15.34
C ILE A 5 -5.72 -11.21 -15.87
N LYS A 6 -6.66 -11.99 -15.36
CA LYS A 6 -8.09 -11.79 -15.62
C LYS A 6 -8.90 -12.11 -14.37
N SER A 7 -10.14 -11.61 -14.34
CA SER A 7 -11.09 -11.99 -13.29
C SER A 7 -11.41 -13.48 -13.39
N TYR A 8 -11.31 -14.18 -12.25
CA TYR A 8 -11.70 -15.57 -12.08
C TYR A 8 -12.33 -15.70 -10.71
N ASN A 9 -13.54 -16.26 -10.64
CA ASN A 9 -14.22 -16.46 -9.37
C ASN A 9 -14.33 -15.16 -8.55
N ASN A 10 -14.64 -14.02 -9.19
CA ASN A 10 -14.82 -12.70 -8.55
C ASN A 10 -13.53 -12.08 -7.91
N ARG A 11 -12.35 -12.50 -8.36
CA ARG A 11 -11.06 -11.88 -8.00
C ARG A 11 -10.08 -11.85 -9.17
N PRO A 12 -9.11 -10.92 -9.19
CA PRO A 12 -8.01 -10.93 -10.15
C PRO A 12 -7.10 -12.15 -9.93
N THR A 13 -6.74 -12.83 -11.01
CA THR A 13 -6.00 -14.09 -10.98
C THR A 13 -4.97 -14.17 -12.09
N ILE A 14 -3.79 -14.71 -11.78
CA ILE A 14 -2.76 -15.05 -12.77
C ILE A 14 -3.21 -16.27 -13.56
N PHE A 15 -3.15 -16.19 -14.89
CA PHE A 15 -3.32 -17.31 -15.79
C PHE A 15 -2.01 -17.59 -16.51
N ILE A 16 -1.56 -18.84 -16.48
CA ILE A 16 -0.43 -19.34 -17.27
C ILE A 16 -0.98 -20.40 -18.22
N ASP A 17 -0.86 -20.17 -19.53
CA ASP A 17 -1.42 -21.01 -20.59
C ASP A 17 -2.90 -21.36 -20.32
N ASP A 18 -3.68 -20.31 -20.04
CA ASP A 18 -5.12 -20.34 -19.71
C ASP A 18 -5.53 -21.17 -18.47
N LYS A 19 -4.57 -21.58 -17.63
CA LYS A 19 -4.85 -22.20 -16.33
C LYS A 19 -4.71 -21.20 -15.18
N PRO A 20 -5.70 -21.07 -14.28
CA PRO A 20 -5.61 -20.18 -13.14
C PRO A 20 -4.51 -20.65 -12.17
N VAL A 21 -3.76 -19.70 -11.63
CA VAL A 21 -2.66 -19.93 -10.69
C VAL A 21 -2.84 -18.99 -9.50
N PRO A 22 -2.85 -19.52 -8.27
CA PRO A 22 -2.78 -18.66 -7.09
C PRO A 22 -1.54 -17.75 -7.18
N PRO A 23 -1.69 -16.43 -7.00
CA PRO A 23 -0.61 -15.46 -7.12
C PRO A 23 0.29 -15.49 -5.88
N ILE A 24 1.04 -16.59 -5.74
CA ILE A 24 1.96 -16.87 -4.65
C ILE A 24 3.33 -17.08 -5.28
N ILE A 25 4.22 -16.13 -5.03
CA ILE A 25 5.52 -16.04 -5.70
C ILE A 25 6.64 -16.21 -4.65
N TYR A 26 7.73 -16.86 -5.03
CA TYR A 26 8.98 -16.78 -4.28
C TYR A 26 9.90 -15.74 -4.94
N ALA A 27 10.25 -14.69 -4.20
CA ALA A 27 11.04 -13.57 -4.70
C ALA A 27 12.42 -13.57 -4.05
N LEU A 28 13.44 -13.33 -4.88
CA LEU A 28 14.80 -13.15 -4.40
C LEU A 28 15.02 -11.71 -3.93
N THR A 29 15.91 -11.54 -2.96
CA THR A 29 16.38 -10.21 -2.55
C THR A 29 17.26 -9.56 -3.63
N ASP A 30 17.36 -8.24 -3.62
CA ASP A 30 18.25 -7.46 -4.50
C ASP A 30 19.73 -7.46 -4.04
N TRP A 31 20.02 -8.05 -2.88
CA TRP A 31 21.34 -8.05 -2.26
C TRP A 31 22.33 -9.02 -2.92
N ILE A 32 23.62 -8.64 -2.90
CA ILE A 32 24.71 -9.49 -3.40
C ILE A 32 24.73 -10.84 -2.65
N GLY A 33 24.85 -11.93 -3.41
CA GLY A 33 24.82 -13.31 -2.89
C GLY A 33 23.41 -13.88 -2.66
N GLY A 34 22.38 -13.04 -2.69
CA GLY A 34 20.98 -13.45 -2.65
C GLY A 34 20.23 -13.29 -3.97
N ARG A 35 20.66 -12.31 -4.79
CA ARG A 35 19.94 -11.89 -5.99
C ARG A 35 19.97 -12.87 -7.15
N LEU A 36 20.92 -13.81 -7.20
CA LEU A 36 21.11 -14.69 -8.36
C LEU A 36 20.56 -16.09 -8.07
N SER A 37 19.64 -16.57 -8.90
CA SER A 37 19.00 -17.88 -8.77
C SER A 37 19.95 -19.08 -8.89
N TYR A 38 21.14 -18.87 -9.44
CA TYR A 38 22.17 -19.88 -9.61
C TYR A 38 23.24 -19.87 -8.51
N ASP A 39 23.18 -18.92 -7.57
CA ASP A 39 24.05 -18.94 -6.38
C ASP A 39 23.63 -20.07 -5.44
N GLU A 40 24.58 -20.65 -4.71
CA GLU A 40 24.38 -21.89 -3.96
C GLU A 40 23.27 -21.79 -2.90
N ILE A 41 23.33 -20.75 -2.07
CA ILE A 41 22.35 -20.52 -0.98
C ILE A 41 20.96 -20.25 -1.58
N THR A 42 20.88 -19.35 -2.55
CA THR A 42 19.63 -19.03 -3.23
C THR A 42 19.02 -20.24 -3.94
N ARG A 43 19.85 -21.08 -4.58
CA ARG A 43 19.39 -22.32 -5.22
C ARG A 43 18.87 -23.34 -4.22
N PHE A 44 19.44 -23.40 -3.02
CA PHE A 44 18.90 -24.22 -1.93
C PHE A 44 17.49 -23.76 -1.53
N SER A 45 17.31 -22.44 -1.35
CA SER A 45 16.02 -21.78 -1.18
C SER A 45 14.98 -22.19 -2.21
N ILE A 46 15.32 -22.01 -3.50
CA ILE A 46 14.44 -22.28 -4.63
C ILE A 46 13.97 -23.74 -4.62
N LYS A 47 14.86 -24.69 -4.31
CA LYS A 47 14.51 -26.12 -4.19
C LYS A 47 13.49 -26.39 -3.09
N LYS A 48 13.61 -25.74 -1.93
CA LYS A 48 12.67 -25.90 -0.81
C LYS A 48 11.29 -25.34 -1.14
N PHE A 49 11.24 -24.15 -1.72
CA PHE A 49 9.99 -23.52 -2.16
C PHE A 49 9.33 -24.28 -3.31
N ALA A 50 10.12 -24.80 -4.26
CA ALA A 50 9.63 -25.70 -5.31
C ALA A 50 8.97 -26.96 -4.71
N ALA A 51 9.62 -27.60 -3.74
CA ALA A 51 9.11 -28.77 -3.04
C ALA A 51 7.85 -28.48 -2.19
N ALA A 52 7.67 -27.24 -1.73
CA ALA A 52 6.45 -26.76 -1.07
C ALA A 52 5.29 -26.51 -2.05
N GLY A 53 5.54 -26.61 -3.36
CA GLY A 53 4.52 -26.47 -4.41
C GLY A 53 4.50 -25.12 -5.11
N ILE A 54 5.41 -24.20 -4.77
CA ILE A 54 5.49 -22.88 -5.39
C ILE A 54 6.12 -22.97 -6.78
N ARG A 55 5.51 -22.28 -7.75
CA ARG A 55 5.90 -22.35 -9.17
C ARG A 55 6.07 -21.00 -9.86
N LEU A 56 5.78 -19.91 -9.16
CA LEU A 56 5.99 -18.56 -9.64
C LEU A 56 7.20 -17.99 -8.92
N TYR A 57 8.11 -17.36 -9.67
CA TYR A 57 9.36 -16.82 -9.12
C TYR A 57 9.58 -15.40 -9.63
N GLN A 58 10.08 -14.52 -8.76
CA GLN A 58 10.49 -13.17 -9.14
C GLN A 58 11.99 -13.00 -8.95
N LEU A 59 12.65 -12.44 -9.97
CA LEU A 59 14.10 -12.26 -10.05
C LEU A 59 14.44 -10.82 -10.42
N ASP A 60 15.41 -10.22 -9.73
CA ASP A 60 15.89 -8.87 -10.02
C ASP A 60 16.93 -8.86 -11.16
N ILE A 61 16.75 -7.91 -12.08
CA ILE A 61 17.71 -7.59 -13.15
C ILE A 61 17.79 -6.07 -13.35
N SER A 62 18.99 -5.59 -13.70
CA SER A 62 19.27 -4.16 -13.86
C SER A 62 20.08 -3.90 -15.12
N PHE A 63 19.82 -2.77 -15.79
CA PHE A 63 20.68 -2.31 -16.88
C PHE A 63 22.10 -2.01 -16.44
N GLN A 64 22.34 -1.80 -15.13
CA GLN A 64 23.69 -1.72 -14.56
C GLN A 64 24.55 -2.97 -14.84
N ASP A 65 23.92 -4.15 -14.97
CA ASP A 65 24.59 -5.42 -15.27
C ASP A 65 24.58 -5.78 -16.77
N MET A 66 23.85 -5.02 -17.61
CA MET A 66 23.59 -5.40 -18.99
C MET A 66 24.06 -4.37 -20.02
N TRP A 67 24.16 -3.09 -19.67
CA TRP A 67 24.51 -1.99 -20.57
C TRP A 67 25.78 -1.26 -20.12
N PHE A 68 26.87 -1.46 -20.85
CA PHE A 68 28.20 -0.98 -20.49
C PHE A 68 28.60 0.29 -21.25
N GLU A 69 29.57 1.03 -20.70
CA GLU A 69 30.00 2.35 -21.19
C GLU A 69 30.60 2.30 -22.60
N ASP A 70 31.19 1.18 -22.98
CA ASP A 70 31.75 0.92 -24.32
C ASP A 70 30.67 0.63 -25.39
N GLY A 71 29.39 0.63 -25.00
CA GLY A 71 28.26 0.31 -25.86
C GLY A 71 27.91 -1.19 -25.92
N THR A 72 28.66 -2.04 -25.22
CA THR A 72 28.34 -3.46 -25.09
C THR A 72 27.00 -3.64 -24.38
N PHE A 73 26.19 -4.55 -24.90
CA PHE A 73 24.92 -4.95 -24.32
C PHE A 73 24.88 -6.48 -24.16
N ASP A 74 24.90 -6.97 -22.92
CA ASP A 74 24.92 -8.41 -22.61
C ASP A 74 23.75 -8.78 -21.69
N ILE A 75 22.85 -9.63 -22.20
CA ILE A 75 21.70 -10.14 -21.45
C ILE A 75 21.95 -11.49 -20.77
N SER A 76 23.20 -11.96 -20.72
CA SER A 76 23.57 -13.28 -20.19
C SER A 76 23.11 -13.49 -18.74
N ILE A 77 23.11 -12.43 -17.92
CA ILE A 77 22.61 -12.48 -16.55
C ILE A 77 21.13 -12.85 -16.49
N ALA A 78 20.29 -12.25 -17.36
CA ALA A 78 18.86 -12.54 -17.42
C ALA A 78 18.61 -13.99 -17.89
N LEU A 79 19.38 -14.47 -18.87
CA LEU A 79 19.28 -15.86 -19.34
C LEU A 79 19.68 -16.86 -18.25
N LYS A 80 20.78 -16.60 -17.53
CA LYS A 80 21.22 -17.45 -16.40
C LYS A 80 20.20 -17.44 -15.26
N GLN A 81 19.56 -16.30 -15.00
CA GLN A 81 18.51 -16.19 -14.00
C GLN A 81 17.31 -17.10 -14.31
N ILE A 82 16.79 -17.07 -15.55
CA ILE A 82 15.71 -17.98 -15.95
C ILE A 82 16.18 -19.44 -15.84
N LYS A 83 17.39 -19.72 -16.35
CA LYS A 83 17.97 -21.07 -16.32
C LYS A 83 18.07 -21.62 -14.90
N GLY A 84 18.52 -20.82 -13.93
CA GLY A 84 18.66 -21.23 -12.53
C GLY A 84 17.34 -21.71 -11.92
N ILE A 85 16.22 -21.08 -12.28
CA ILE A 85 14.89 -21.50 -11.85
C ILE A 85 14.45 -22.79 -12.56
N ILE A 86 14.51 -22.84 -13.90
CA ILE A 86 13.97 -23.98 -14.65
C ILE A 86 14.78 -25.28 -14.45
N ASP A 87 16.07 -25.17 -14.13
CA ASP A 87 16.92 -26.31 -13.76
C ASP A 87 16.47 -26.96 -12.44
N VAL A 88 15.71 -26.24 -11.60
CA VAL A 88 15.10 -26.77 -10.37
C VAL A 88 13.65 -27.15 -10.60
N ARG A 89 12.91 -26.32 -11.34
CA ARG A 89 11.47 -26.49 -11.59
C ARG A 89 11.14 -26.19 -13.05
N PRO A 90 11.11 -27.23 -13.93
CA PRO A 90 10.90 -27.04 -15.37
C PRO A 90 9.56 -26.42 -15.77
N ASP A 91 8.52 -26.56 -14.95
CA ASP A 91 7.18 -25.98 -15.18
C ASP A 91 7.00 -24.58 -14.56
N ALA A 92 8.07 -23.96 -14.07
CA ALA A 92 8.03 -22.65 -13.42
C ALA A 92 7.75 -21.51 -14.40
N ALA A 93 7.10 -20.47 -13.88
CA ALA A 93 6.92 -19.19 -14.53
C ALA A 93 7.74 -18.11 -13.80
N VAL A 94 8.49 -17.33 -14.57
CA VAL A 94 9.42 -16.31 -14.07
C VAL A 94 8.86 -14.92 -14.32
N PHE A 95 8.99 -14.07 -13.31
CA PHE A 95 8.79 -12.63 -13.37
C PHE A 95 10.14 -11.95 -13.20
N PHE A 96 10.45 -10.98 -14.06
CA PHE A 96 11.58 -10.09 -13.81
C PHE A 96 11.10 -8.83 -13.10
N ARG A 97 11.78 -8.45 -12.02
CA ARG A 97 11.82 -7.06 -11.58
C ARG A 97 12.92 -6.37 -12.38
N LEU A 98 12.51 -5.60 -13.39
CA LEU A 98 13.40 -4.91 -14.32
C LEU A 98 13.59 -3.47 -13.88
N HIS A 99 14.78 -3.19 -13.34
CA HIS A 99 15.18 -1.83 -12.99
C HIS A 99 15.47 -1.02 -14.26
N ILE A 100 14.61 -0.05 -14.57
CA ILE A 100 14.73 0.87 -15.71
C ILE A 100 15.56 2.12 -15.37
N ASN A 101 16.37 2.02 -14.32
CA ASN A 101 17.44 2.97 -14.02
C ASN A 101 18.54 2.82 -15.08
N PRO A 102 19.05 3.92 -15.66
CA PRO A 102 20.23 3.83 -16.49
C PRO A 102 21.46 3.46 -15.64
N PRO A 103 22.48 2.81 -16.23
CA PRO A 103 23.73 2.51 -15.56
C PRO A 103 24.41 3.76 -15.01
N ARG A 104 25.24 3.63 -13.98
CA ARG A 104 25.89 4.79 -13.33
C ARG A 104 26.71 5.68 -14.28
N TRP A 105 27.42 5.07 -15.24
CA TRP A 105 28.19 5.82 -16.23
C TRP A 105 27.31 6.77 -17.07
N TRP A 106 26.01 6.47 -17.22
CA TRP A 106 25.08 7.31 -17.95
C TRP A 106 24.93 8.69 -17.30
N TYR A 107 25.03 8.80 -15.97
CA TYR A 107 24.86 10.08 -15.28
C TYR A 107 26.02 11.07 -15.50
N LYS A 108 27.21 10.57 -15.85
CA LYS A 108 28.42 11.38 -16.05
C LYS A 108 28.24 12.36 -17.22
N GLY A 109 28.47 13.65 -16.98
CA GLY A 109 28.31 14.69 -18.00
C GLY A 109 26.85 14.96 -18.39
N LYS A 110 25.89 14.51 -17.58
CA LYS A 110 24.44 14.74 -17.76
C LYS A 110 23.82 15.37 -16.52
N GLU A 111 24.56 16.28 -15.90
CA GLU A 111 24.19 16.95 -14.65
C GLU A 111 22.85 17.70 -14.78
N SER A 112 22.50 18.18 -15.98
CA SER A 112 21.21 18.82 -16.29
C SER A 112 20.01 17.89 -16.13
N GLU A 113 20.20 16.57 -16.26
CA GLU A 113 19.12 15.59 -16.17
C GLU A 113 18.85 15.13 -14.72
N TRP A 114 19.72 15.52 -13.79
CA TRP A 114 19.67 15.05 -12.41
C TRP A 114 18.56 15.74 -11.63
N VAL A 115 17.91 15.00 -10.74
CA VAL A 115 17.01 15.57 -9.72
C VAL A 115 17.73 16.67 -8.94
N ARG A 116 17.00 17.73 -8.61
CA ARG A 116 17.45 18.80 -7.69
C ARG A 116 16.49 18.94 -6.52
N TYR A 117 16.97 19.42 -5.38
CA TYR A 117 16.20 19.46 -4.14
C TYR A 117 16.09 20.89 -3.62
N ALA A 118 14.94 21.26 -3.05
CA ALA A 118 14.73 22.62 -2.52
C ALA A 118 15.53 22.89 -1.23
N ASN A 119 15.93 21.83 -0.51
CA ASN A 119 16.53 21.91 0.82
C ASN A 119 18.01 21.49 0.86
N THR A 120 18.57 20.99 -0.25
CA THR A 120 19.93 20.46 -0.28
C THR A 120 20.48 20.35 -1.71
N GLU A 121 21.78 20.19 -1.83
CA GLU A 121 22.46 19.98 -3.11
C GLU A 121 22.69 18.49 -3.37
N VAL A 122 22.89 18.13 -4.65
CA VAL A 122 23.30 16.78 -5.02
C VAL A 122 24.78 16.58 -4.70
N TYR A 123 25.10 15.51 -3.99
CA TYR A 123 26.48 15.12 -3.70
C TYR A 123 26.89 13.86 -4.45
N PRO A 124 28.21 13.64 -4.69
CA PRO A 124 28.70 12.44 -5.37
C PRO A 124 28.20 11.14 -4.73
N GLU A 125 27.83 10.16 -5.55
CA GLU A 125 27.47 8.84 -5.02
C GLU A 125 28.71 8.18 -4.39
N PRO A 126 28.59 7.57 -3.20
CA PRO A 126 29.69 6.83 -2.57
C PRO A 126 30.23 5.69 -3.46
N ASP A 127 31.49 5.30 -3.25
CA ASP A 127 32.17 4.24 -4.02
C ASP A 127 31.40 2.91 -3.99
N ILE A 128 31.30 2.28 -5.16
CA ILE A 128 30.53 1.07 -5.43
C ILE A 128 31.21 -0.21 -4.98
N GLU A 129 32.55 -0.24 -4.86
CA GLU A 129 33.25 -1.40 -4.28
C GLU A 129 32.77 -1.68 -2.84
N LEU A 130 32.16 -0.69 -2.19
CA LEU A 130 31.59 -0.77 -0.86
C LEU A 130 30.05 -0.94 -0.87
N ALA A 131 29.39 -0.85 -2.03
CA ALA A 131 27.93 -0.90 -2.13
C ALA A 131 27.41 -2.34 -2.16
N ARG A 132 26.55 -2.67 -1.20
CA ARG A 132 25.96 -4.02 -1.05
C ARG A 132 24.80 -4.31 -2.02
N THR A 133 24.24 -3.27 -2.62
CA THR A 133 23.17 -3.30 -3.65
C THR A 133 23.19 -1.98 -4.44
N TYR A 134 22.67 -1.98 -5.68
CA TYR A 134 22.63 -0.80 -6.53
C TYR A 134 21.69 0.29 -6.03
N ILE A 135 20.68 -0.07 -5.23
CA ILE A 135 19.63 0.83 -4.75
C ILE A 135 19.90 1.39 -3.34
N LEU A 136 21.08 1.09 -2.75
CA LEU A 136 21.41 1.41 -1.36
C LEU A 136 21.33 2.92 -1.03
N ASN A 137 21.66 3.77 -2.00
CA ASN A 137 21.75 5.21 -1.82
C ASN A 137 20.52 5.98 -2.34
N ASP A 138 19.42 5.31 -2.67
CA ASP A 138 18.28 5.99 -3.29
C ASP A 138 17.55 6.99 -2.36
N LEU A 139 17.72 6.83 -1.04
CA LEU A 139 17.24 7.77 -0.04
C LEU A 139 18.14 9.00 0.15
N LYS A 140 19.26 9.06 -0.57
CA LYS A 140 20.23 10.15 -0.49
C LYS A 140 20.14 11.02 -1.75
N PRO A 141 20.40 12.34 -1.67
CA PRO A 141 20.43 13.23 -2.82
C PRO A 141 21.73 13.02 -3.61
N VAL A 142 21.83 11.88 -4.28
CA VAL A 142 22.91 11.51 -5.20
C VAL A 142 22.41 11.61 -6.65
N PRO A 143 23.28 11.53 -7.68
CA PRO A 143 22.86 11.58 -9.07
C PRO A 143 21.79 10.54 -9.40
N ARG A 144 20.61 11.01 -9.79
CA ARG A 144 19.46 10.22 -10.26
C ARG A 144 18.74 11.01 -11.34
N ALA A 145 18.26 10.36 -12.39
CA ALA A 145 17.53 11.04 -13.45
C ALA A 145 16.18 11.54 -12.94
N SER A 146 15.80 12.76 -13.31
CA SER A 146 14.44 13.26 -13.09
C SER A 146 13.44 12.37 -13.82
N PHE A 147 12.29 12.10 -13.19
CA PHE A 147 11.15 11.44 -13.87
C PHE A 147 10.62 12.26 -15.05
N ALA A 148 10.94 13.56 -15.13
CA ALA A 148 10.59 14.43 -16.26
C ALA A 148 11.68 14.48 -17.35
N SER A 149 12.79 13.76 -17.21
CA SER A 149 13.87 13.72 -18.21
C SER A 149 13.41 12.98 -19.48
N GLU A 150 13.15 13.74 -20.55
CA GLU A 150 12.87 13.20 -21.88
C GLU A 150 14.04 12.34 -22.39
N ARG A 151 15.27 12.72 -22.02
CA ARG A 151 16.47 11.96 -22.41
C ARG A 151 16.51 10.58 -21.77
N TRP A 152 16.32 10.50 -20.45
CA TRP A 152 16.24 9.21 -19.75
C TRP A 152 15.12 8.34 -20.33
N MET A 153 13.92 8.92 -20.50
CA MET A 153 12.78 8.22 -21.09
C MET A 153 13.12 7.63 -22.47
N ASN A 154 13.75 8.42 -23.35
CA ASN A 154 14.11 7.97 -24.70
C ASN A 154 15.21 6.91 -24.69
N ASP A 155 16.32 7.15 -23.97
CA ASP A 155 17.45 6.23 -23.91
C ASP A 155 17.02 4.87 -23.34
N MET A 156 16.25 4.88 -22.24
CA MET A 156 15.75 3.65 -21.64
C MET A 156 14.66 2.98 -22.48
N THR A 157 13.88 3.72 -23.26
CA THR A 157 12.94 3.12 -24.23
C THR A 157 13.67 2.26 -25.26
N ILE A 158 14.78 2.77 -25.80
CA ILE A 158 15.61 2.05 -26.77
C ILE A 158 16.18 0.79 -26.12
N MET A 159 16.74 0.91 -24.92
CA MET A 159 17.40 -0.21 -24.24
C MET A 159 16.42 -1.28 -23.75
N VAL A 160 15.25 -0.89 -23.23
CA VAL A 160 14.18 -1.84 -22.86
C VAL A 160 13.65 -2.57 -24.08
N ARG A 161 13.42 -1.87 -25.20
CA ARG A 161 13.00 -2.52 -26.45
C ARG A 161 14.03 -3.55 -26.91
N ARG A 162 15.31 -3.16 -26.96
CA ARG A 162 16.42 -4.04 -27.35
C ARG A 162 16.52 -5.26 -26.43
N PHE A 163 16.43 -5.08 -25.11
CA PHE A 163 16.41 -6.16 -24.13
C PHE A 163 15.32 -7.19 -24.44
N LEU A 164 14.09 -6.73 -24.65
CA LEU A 164 12.93 -7.60 -24.91
C LEU A 164 13.10 -8.36 -26.22
N GLU A 165 13.55 -7.68 -27.28
CA GLU A 165 13.77 -8.29 -28.60
C GLU A 165 14.89 -9.34 -28.59
N GLU A 166 15.99 -9.08 -27.87
CA GLU A 166 17.08 -10.03 -27.73
C GLU A 166 16.69 -11.23 -26.85
N LEU A 167 16.03 -10.98 -25.71
CA LEU A 167 15.56 -12.05 -24.82
C LEU A 167 14.55 -12.97 -25.53
N TYR A 168 13.63 -12.41 -26.32
CA TYR A 168 12.61 -13.18 -27.05
C TYR A 168 13.22 -14.20 -28.04
N LYS A 169 14.42 -13.95 -28.56
CA LYS A 169 15.12 -14.89 -29.47
C LYS A 169 15.60 -16.15 -28.76
N SER A 170 15.75 -16.12 -27.44
CA SER A 170 16.17 -17.27 -26.64
C SER A 170 15.01 -18.24 -26.41
N PRO A 171 15.25 -19.57 -26.42
CA PRO A 171 14.24 -20.54 -26.00
C PRO A 171 13.82 -20.36 -24.53
N LEU A 172 14.70 -19.81 -23.69
CA LEU A 172 14.38 -19.50 -22.28
C LEU A 172 13.26 -18.45 -22.15
N SER A 173 13.02 -17.65 -23.20
CA SER A 173 11.91 -16.69 -23.20
C SER A 173 10.54 -17.34 -23.01
N GLU A 174 10.41 -18.64 -23.28
CA GLU A 174 9.17 -19.39 -23.08
C GLU A 174 8.76 -19.48 -21.61
N HIS A 175 9.67 -19.20 -20.67
CA HIS A 175 9.44 -19.24 -19.23
C HIS A 175 9.16 -17.87 -18.59
N LEU A 176 9.29 -16.77 -19.36
CA LEU A 176 8.98 -15.44 -18.87
C LEU A 176 7.46 -15.20 -18.91
N ALA A 177 6.86 -15.05 -17.74
CA ALA A 177 5.43 -14.78 -17.57
C ALA A 177 5.15 -13.29 -17.29
N GLY A 178 6.11 -12.54 -16.76
CA GLY A 178 5.88 -11.12 -16.52
C GLY A 178 7.11 -10.28 -16.28
N ILE A 179 6.91 -8.96 -16.34
CA ILE A 179 7.91 -7.95 -16.00
C ILE A 179 7.26 -6.94 -15.06
N GLN A 180 7.78 -6.89 -13.84
CA GLN A 180 7.57 -5.77 -12.95
C GLN A 180 8.55 -4.66 -13.34
N VAL A 181 8.04 -3.53 -13.83
CA VAL A 181 8.87 -2.34 -14.09
C VAL A 181 9.25 -1.74 -12.74
N ALA A 182 10.52 -1.36 -12.57
CA ALA A 182 11.04 -0.79 -11.32
C ALA A 182 11.88 0.47 -11.57
N ASN A 183 11.56 1.55 -10.87
CA ASN A 183 12.30 2.82 -10.88
C ASN A 183 12.05 3.58 -9.56
N GLY A 184 12.71 4.70 -9.32
CA GLY A 184 12.54 5.46 -8.08
C GLY A 184 13.16 4.76 -6.88
N VAL A 185 12.90 5.27 -5.67
CA VAL A 185 13.52 4.75 -4.45
C VAL A 185 13.26 3.25 -4.33
N TYR A 186 14.35 2.48 -4.23
CA TYR A 186 14.34 1.03 -4.13
C TYR A 186 13.69 0.29 -5.31
N GLY A 187 13.41 0.98 -6.42
CA GLY A 187 12.59 0.43 -7.51
C GLY A 187 11.09 0.44 -7.20
N GLU A 188 10.64 1.30 -6.28
CA GLU A 188 9.26 1.36 -5.76
C GLU A 188 8.43 2.54 -6.26
N HIS A 189 8.95 3.29 -7.25
CA HIS A 189 8.36 4.49 -7.86
C HIS A 189 8.07 5.65 -6.90
N HIS A 190 8.64 5.61 -5.70
CA HIS A 190 8.78 6.77 -4.85
C HIS A 190 9.80 7.76 -5.42
N TYR A 191 9.58 9.06 -5.19
CA TYR A 191 10.50 10.09 -5.65
C TYR A 191 11.86 9.98 -4.96
N TRP A 192 12.94 10.21 -5.70
CA TRP A 192 14.32 10.13 -5.18
C TRP A 192 14.52 10.97 -3.91
N ALA A 193 15.15 10.39 -2.89
CA ALA A 193 15.50 11.01 -1.60
C ALA A 193 14.37 11.74 -0.82
N PHE A 194 13.10 11.52 -1.16
CA PHE A 194 11.95 12.28 -0.62
C PHE A 194 11.77 12.17 0.89
N MET A 195 12.26 11.11 1.52
CA MET A 195 12.08 10.89 2.97
C MET A 195 12.69 12.01 3.82
N ARG A 196 13.74 12.67 3.32
CA ARG A 196 14.44 13.76 4.04
C ARG A 196 14.67 15.00 3.19
N ASN A 197 14.24 15.00 1.94
CA ASN A 197 14.52 16.07 0.99
C ASN A 197 13.30 16.41 0.13
N ASP A 198 13.37 17.55 -0.54
CA ASP A 198 12.25 18.14 -1.27
C ASP A 198 12.53 18.19 -2.78
N PRO A 199 12.44 17.03 -3.48
CA PRO A 199 12.56 16.98 -4.94
C PRO A 199 11.31 17.58 -5.61
N ASP A 200 11.32 17.92 -6.90
CA ASP A 200 12.38 17.94 -7.89
C ASP A 200 12.44 19.31 -8.58
N LEU A 201 13.55 20.02 -8.43
CA LEU A 201 13.76 21.36 -8.97
C LEU A 201 14.59 21.35 -10.27
N SER A 202 14.80 20.17 -10.86
CA SER A 202 15.63 20.01 -12.05
C SER A 202 15.07 20.73 -13.28
N GLU A 203 15.95 21.01 -14.25
CA GLU A 203 15.58 21.64 -15.51
C GLU A 203 14.51 20.84 -16.28
N PRO A 204 14.58 19.49 -16.39
CA PRO A 204 13.50 18.70 -16.99
C PRO A 204 12.15 18.90 -16.30
N MET A 205 12.13 18.90 -14.96
CA MET A 205 10.89 19.11 -14.21
C MET A 205 10.37 20.54 -14.41
N LEU A 206 11.23 21.55 -14.46
CA LEU A 206 10.83 22.94 -14.71
C LEU A 206 10.22 23.10 -16.11
N LYS A 207 10.84 22.48 -17.13
CA LYS A 207 10.30 22.44 -18.50
C LYS A 207 8.92 21.79 -18.53
N ARG A 208 8.76 20.64 -17.86
CA ARG A 208 7.46 19.96 -17.75
C ARG A 208 6.44 20.84 -17.04
N TYR A 209 6.80 21.45 -15.92
CA TYR A 209 5.89 22.25 -15.10
C TYR A 209 5.39 23.50 -15.84
N ARG A 210 6.27 24.19 -16.57
CA ARG A 210 5.88 25.32 -17.45
C ARG A 210 4.88 24.91 -18.53
N LYS A 211 5.07 23.71 -19.11
CA LYS A 211 4.11 23.14 -20.06
C LYS A 211 2.79 22.79 -19.39
N PHE A 212 2.83 22.19 -18.19
CA PHE A 212 1.64 21.84 -17.41
C PHE A 212 0.79 23.08 -17.07
N LYS A 213 1.45 24.16 -16.62
CA LYS A 213 0.81 25.45 -16.31
C LYS A 213 0.39 26.26 -17.54
N ASN A 214 0.87 25.88 -18.74
CA ASN A 214 0.82 26.70 -19.93
C ASN A 214 1.36 28.12 -19.68
N ASP A 215 2.47 28.21 -18.94
CA ASP A 215 3.13 29.47 -18.56
C ASP A 215 4.66 29.29 -18.63
N PRO A 216 5.36 29.96 -19.56
CA PRO A 216 6.82 29.86 -19.69
C PRO A 216 7.58 30.48 -18.51
N ASN A 217 6.93 31.31 -17.67
CA ASN A 217 7.55 31.97 -16.53
C ASN A 217 7.31 31.22 -15.21
N ALA A 218 6.48 30.18 -15.20
CA ALA A 218 6.20 29.38 -14.00
C ALA A 218 7.49 28.86 -13.36
N GLN A 219 7.51 28.86 -12.02
CA GLN A 219 8.62 28.43 -11.19
C GLN A 219 8.17 27.31 -10.24
N ILE A 220 9.06 26.35 -10.01
CA ILE A 220 8.80 25.26 -9.08
C ILE A 220 8.80 25.80 -7.64
N PRO A 221 7.82 25.44 -6.80
CA PRO A 221 7.74 25.91 -5.43
C PRO A 221 8.95 25.51 -4.58
N GLY A 222 9.51 26.50 -3.90
CA GLY A 222 10.63 26.34 -2.96
C GLY A 222 10.21 25.91 -1.56
N MET A 223 11.10 26.07 -0.57
CA MET A 223 10.83 25.67 0.82
C MET A 223 9.71 26.48 1.49
N GLU A 224 9.60 27.78 1.21
CA GLU A 224 8.58 28.63 1.86
C GLU A 224 7.17 28.19 1.47
N GLU A 225 6.89 28.05 0.18
CA GLU A 225 5.59 27.58 -0.33
C GLU A 225 5.24 26.18 0.20
N ARG A 226 6.22 25.25 0.27
CA ARG A 226 6.00 23.85 0.71
C ARG A 226 5.60 23.71 2.19
N TYR A 227 6.05 24.60 3.06
CA TYR A 227 5.94 24.45 4.52
C TYR A 227 5.19 25.59 5.22
N ASN A 228 4.57 26.49 4.45
CA ASN A 228 3.79 27.61 4.96
C ASN A 228 2.38 27.67 4.35
N PRO A 229 1.50 26.66 4.61
CA PRO A 229 0.12 26.68 4.15
C PRO A 229 -0.62 27.92 4.66
N LYS A 230 -1.48 28.54 3.83
CA LYS A 230 -2.18 29.77 4.23
C LYS A 230 -3.42 29.56 5.08
N ASP A 231 -3.77 28.30 5.39
CA ASP A 231 -4.99 27.95 6.11
C ASP A 231 -4.79 26.81 7.14
N GLY A 232 -3.90 27.02 8.11
CA GLY A 232 -3.59 26.00 9.12
C GLY A 232 -2.84 24.82 8.51
N ILE A 233 -3.37 23.60 8.65
CA ILE A 233 -2.83 22.45 7.91
C ILE A 233 -3.22 22.48 6.43
N PHE A 234 -4.25 23.24 6.03
CA PHE A 234 -4.75 23.22 4.66
C PHE A 234 -3.99 24.22 3.78
N PHE A 235 -3.67 23.78 2.57
CA PHE A 235 -3.31 24.68 1.49
C PHE A 235 -4.58 25.34 0.94
N ASP A 236 -4.54 26.67 0.81
CA ASP A 236 -5.61 27.45 0.21
C ASP A 236 -5.53 27.31 -1.32
N PRO A 237 -6.53 26.74 -2.01
CA PRO A 237 -6.40 26.45 -3.43
C PRO A 237 -6.20 27.67 -4.34
N GLU A 238 -6.51 28.89 -3.87
CA GLU A 238 -6.21 30.12 -4.59
C GLU A 238 -4.78 30.58 -4.31
N LYS A 239 -4.41 30.68 -3.04
CA LYS A 239 -3.12 31.28 -2.61
C LYS A 239 -1.92 30.33 -2.72
N ASP A 240 -2.15 29.04 -2.54
CA ASP A 240 -1.15 27.97 -2.59
C ASP A 240 -1.25 27.16 -3.91
N SER A 241 -1.95 27.70 -4.91
CA SER A 241 -2.19 27.05 -6.21
C SER A 241 -0.92 26.56 -6.91
N ASN A 242 0.18 27.32 -6.81
CA ASN A 242 1.47 26.94 -7.41
C ASN A 242 2.00 25.62 -6.82
N LEU A 243 1.88 25.42 -5.50
CA LEU A 243 2.29 24.16 -4.88
C LEU A 243 1.38 23.01 -5.27
N ILE A 244 0.06 23.20 -5.18
CA ILE A 244 -0.94 22.16 -5.49
C ILE A 244 -0.78 21.65 -6.94
N ASP A 245 -0.60 22.58 -7.87
CA ASP A 245 -0.37 22.28 -9.28
C ASP A 245 0.96 21.55 -9.50
N TYR A 246 2.01 22.00 -8.83
CA TYR A 246 3.32 21.35 -8.92
C TYR A 246 3.29 19.92 -8.38
N LEU A 247 2.68 19.67 -7.22
CA LEU A 247 2.52 18.33 -6.67
C LEU A 247 1.76 17.43 -7.65
N THR A 248 0.73 17.96 -8.33
CA THR A 248 0.03 17.23 -9.38
C THR A 248 0.94 16.89 -10.55
N CYS A 249 1.63 17.88 -11.12
CA CYS A 249 2.58 17.70 -12.22
C CYS A 249 3.67 16.66 -11.91
N GLN A 250 4.22 16.69 -10.69
CA GLN A 250 5.27 15.78 -10.23
C GLN A 250 4.77 14.33 -10.14
N HIS A 251 3.60 14.10 -9.51
CA HIS A 251 3.05 12.76 -9.32
C HIS A 251 2.58 12.15 -10.65
N GLU A 252 2.07 12.97 -11.57
CA GLU A 252 1.73 12.52 -12.92
C GLU A 252 2.97 12.11 -13.73
N ALA A 253 4.11 12.78 -13.56
CA ALA A 253 5.36 12.37 -14.23
C ALA A 253 5.78 10.94 -13.86
N VAL A 254 5.65 10.57 -12.57
CA VAL A 254 5.92 9.20 -12.11
C VAL A 254 4.94 8.21 -12.76
N ALA A 255 3.62 8.50 -12.70
CA ALA A 255 2.60 7.62 -13.25
C ALA A 255 2.70 7.44 -14.77
N GLU A 256 3.01 8.50 -15.51
CA GLU A 256 3.23 8.44 -16.96
C GLU A 256 4.44 7.57 -17.32
N SER A 257 5.52 7.64 -16.55
CA SER A 257 6.69 6.77 -16.78
C SER A 257 6.33 5.29 -16.63
N ILE A 258 5.54 4.94 -15.60
CA ILE A 258 5.03 3.59 -15.39
C ILE A 258 4.21 3.12 -16.59
N ILE A 259 3.24 3.94 -17.01
CA ILE A 259 2.34 3.62 -18.13
C ILE A 259 3.15 3.39 -19.40
N HIS A 260 4.12 4.27 -19.68
CA HIS A 260 5.00 4.19 -20.84
C HIS A 260 5.78 2.87 -20.89
N PHE A 261 6.49 2.52 -19.83
CA PHE A 261 7.34 1.32 -19.84
C PHE A 261 6.52 0.02 -19.77
N CYS A 262 5.39 0.01 -19.06
CA CYS A 262 4.50 -1.15 -19.08
C CYS A 262 3.87 -1.35 -20.47
N LYS A 263 3.46 -0.26 -21.14
CA LYS A 263 3.00 -0.31 -22.53
C LYS A 263 4.10 -0.81 -23.45
N LEU A 264 5.32 -0.28 -23.32
CA LEU A 264 6.47 -0.68 -24.12
C LEU A 264 6.73 -2.19 -24.04
N VAL A 265 6.66 -2.77 -22.83
CA VAL A 265 6.79 -4.22 -22.63
C VAL A 265 5.74 -4.98 -23.42
N LYS A 266 4.45 -4.62 -23.27
CA LYS A 266 3.35 -5.32 -23.95
C LYS A 266 3.37 -5.13 -25.48
N ASP A 267 3.77 -3.97 -25.97
CA ASP A 267 3.85 -3.69 -27.41
C ASP A 267 5.02 -4.42 -28.08
N THR A 268 6.11 -4.66 -27.34
CA THR A 268 7.34 -5.26 -27.89
C THR A 268 7.34 -6.79 -27.74
N TRP A 269 6.79 -7.31 -26.65
CA TRP A 269 6.73 -8.74 -26.40
C TRP A 269 5.66 -9.42 -27.25
N LYS A 270 6.00 -10.50 -27.97
CA LYS A 270 5.11 -11.08 -28.98
C LYS A 270 4.08 -12.09 -28.45
N ARG A 271 4.11 -12.41 -27.15
CA ARG A 271 3.16 -13.31 -26.46
C ARG A 271 2.40 -12.55 -25.38
N GLU A 272 1.32 -13.11 -24.84
CA GLU A 272 0.70 -12.49 -23.65
C GLU A 272 1.72 -12.45 -22.49
N ILE A 273 1.91 -11.27 -21.90
CA ILE A 273 2.81 -11.04 -20.78
C ILE A 273 2.14 -10.15 -19.73
N ILE A 274 2.41 -10.47 -18.47
CA ILE A 274 1.95 -9.70 -17.33
C ILE A 274 2.93 -8.56 -17.06
N THR A 275 2.42 -7.36 -16.82
CA THR A 275 3.20 -6.22 -16.36
C THR A 275 2.68 -5.72 -15.02
N GLY A 276 3.59 -5.28 -14.16
CA GLY A 276 3.20 -4.67 -12.90
C GLY A 276 4.24 -3.71 -12.37
N VAL A 277 3.93 -3.13 -11.23
CA VAL A 277 4.75 -2.10 -10.60
C VAL A 277 4.61 -2.13 -9.09
N PHE A 278 5.66 -1.72 -8.39
CA PHE A 278 5.48 -1.17 -7.06
C PHE A 278 4.81 0.20 -7.18
N TYR A 279 3.56 0.29 -6.71
CA TYR A 279 2.76 1.50 -6.67
C TYR A 279 1.54 1.30 -5.76
N GLY A 280 0.85 2.38 -5.37
CA GLY A 280 -0.35 2.32 -4.52
C GLY A 280 -0.04 2.26 -3.02
N TYR A 281 1.07 2.87 -2.60
CA TYR A 281 1.46 2.93 -1.20
C TYR A 281 0.62 4.01 -0.54
N TYR A 282 -0.04 3.65 0.55
CA TYR A 282 -0.95 4.54 1.24
C TYR A 282 -0.75 4.51 2.75
N VAL A 283 -0.71 3.31 3.33
CA VAL A 283 -0.40 3.12 4.75
C VAL A 283 1.13 3.17 4.95
N SER A 284 1.59 3.73 6.08
CA SER A 284 3.02 3.83 6.42
C SER A 284 3.85 4.67 5.44
N MET A 285 3.31 5.77 4.90
CA MET A 285 3.95 6.64 3.89
C MET A 285 5.07 7.57 4.43
N PHE A 286 5.87 7.08 5.38
CA PHE A 286 7.04 7.77 5.97
C PHE A 286 6.77 9.22 6.43
N GLY A 287 5.52 9.55 6.74
CA GLY A 287 5.09 10.90 7.11
C GLY A 287 5.29 11.96 6.04
N ARG A 288 5.47 11.60 4.75
CA ARG A 288 5.74 12.54 3.63
C ARG A 288 4.96 12.19 2.36
N ALA A 289 3.70 11.77 2.53
CA ALA A 289 2.83 11.34 1.43
C ALA A 289 2.67 12.40 0.32
N GLY A 290 2.63 13.69 0.67
CA GLY A 290 2.55 14.78 -0.29
C GLY A 290 3.75 14.93 -1.24
N LEU A 291 4.94 14.43 -0.87
CA LEU A 291 6.19 14.63 -1.61
C LEU A 291 6.70 13.40 -2.36
N GLY A 292 6.39 12.21 -1.88
CA GLY A 292 6.80 10.97 -2.54
C GLY A 292 5.77 9.86 -2.47
N GLY A 293 4.52 10.17 -2.10
CA GLY A 293 3.43 9.22 -2.13
C GLY A 293 2.95 8.88 -3.53
N HIS A 294 2.00 7.95 -3.60
CA HIS A 294 1.44 7.44 -4.85
C HIS A 294 0.07 8.10 -5.13
N LEU A 295 0.08 9.43 -5.32
CA LEU A 295 -1.13 10.28 -5.39
C LEU A 295 -1.80 10.35 -6.78
N ALA A 296 -1.34 9.54 -7.74
CA ALA A 296 -1.93 9.39 -9.07
C ALA A 296 -2.46 7.95 -9.25
N GLU A 297 -3.02 7.37 -8.19
CA GLU A 297 -3.49 5.98 -8.15
C GLU A 297 -4.54 5.68 -9.23
N GLU A 298 -5.40 6.66 -9.53
CA GLU A 298 -6.45 6.52 -10.53
C GLU A 298 -5.88 6.25 -11.93
N MET A 299 -4.79 6.93 -12.31
CA MET A 299 -4.13 6.73 -13.61
C MET A 299 -3.59 5.30 -13.73
N ILE A 300 -3.03 4.76 -12.66
CA ILE A 300 -2.43 3.42 -12.65
C ILE A 300 -3.50 2.33 -12.58
N LEU A 301 -4.49 2.47 -11.69
CA LEU A 301 -5.57 1.51 -11.53
C LEU A 301 -6.44 1.39 -12.79
N GLN A 302 -6.62 2.49 -13.54
CA GLN A 302 -7.41 2.47 -14.79
C GLN A 302 -6.58 2.12 -16.03
N CYS A 303 -5.24 2.06 -15.92
CA CYS A 303 -4.38 1.78 -17.05
C CYS A 303 -4.52 0.32 -17.53
N PRO A 304 -4.81 0.06 -18.82
CA PRO A 304 -4.91 -1.31 -19.34
C PRO A 304 -3.56 -2.02 -19.46
N TYR A 305 -2.45 -1.27 -19.40
CA TYR A 305 -1.10 -1.80 -19.51
C TYR A 305 -0.49 -2.18 -18.16
N VAL A 306 -1.14 -1.93 -17.04
CA VAL A 306 -0.67 -2.35 -15.70
C VAL A 306 -1.61 -3.44 -15.21
N ASP A 307 -1.13 -4.68 -15.04
CA ASP A 307 -1.98 -5.80 -14.62
C ASP A 307 -2.00 -5.97 -13.10
N PHE A 308 -0.90 -5.66 -12.42
CA PHE A 308 -0.80 -5.72 -10.97
C PHE A 308 -0.03 -4.55 -10.36
N LEU A 309 -0.37 -4.26 -9.11
CA LEU A 309 0.38 -3.38 -8.22
C LEU A 309 1.01 -4.22 -7.11
N SER A 310 2.04 -3.70 -6.46
CA SER A 310 2.67 -4.32 -5.31
C SER A 310 3.16 -3.31 -4.30
N ALA A 311 3.29 -3.76 -3.05
CA ALA A 311 3.93 -3.02 -1.96
C ALA A 311 4.30 -4.00 -0.84
N PRO A 312 5.30 -3.70 0.01
CA PRO A 312 5.45 -4.37 1.29
C PRO A 312 4.22 -4.15 2.16
N GLN A 313 4.07 -5.03 3.13
CA GLN A 313 3.09 -4.82 4.17
C GLN A 313 3.45 -3.57 4.99
N ALA A 314 2.44 -2.96 5.60
CA ALA A 314 2.59 -1.75 6.39
C ALA A 314 3.61 -1.97 7.53
N TYR A 315 4.52 -1.00 7.72
CA TYR A 315 5.59 -1.09 8.72
C TYR A 315 5.23 -0.49 10.07
N ASN A 316 4.02 0.07 10.23
CA ASN A 316 3.60 0.60 11.54
C ASN A 316 3.65 -0.52 12.58
N SER A 317 4.19 -0.23 13.76
CA SER A 317 4.34 -1.20 14.84
C SER A 317 2.99 -1.83 15.24
N ASN A 318 1.91 -1.04 15.28
CA ASN A 318 0.54 -1.48 15.59
C ASN A 318 -0.11 -2.38 14.52
N LEU A 319 0.48 -2.47 13.32
CA LEU A 319 0.02 -3.34 12.24
C LEU A 319 0.95 -4.54 12.05
N ARG A 320 2.27 -4.28 12.04
CA ARG A 320 3.31 -5.23 11.68
C ARG A 320 3.61 -6.21 12.80
N HIS A 321 3.64 -5.75 14.04
CA HIS A 321 4.07 -6.57 15.16
C HIS A 321 3.04 -7.66 15.50
N ILE A 322 3.46 -8.65 16.31
CA ILE A 322 2.54 -9.58 16.95
C ILE A 322 1.40 -8.81 17.66
N GLY A 323 0.17 -9.29 17.52
CA GLY A 323 -1.06 -8.60 17.93
C GLY A 323 -1.65 -7.63 16.88
N GLY A 324 -0.85 -7.18 15.91
CA GLY A 324 -1.31 -6.32 14.82
C GLY A 324 -2.08 -7.07 13.73
N ALA A 325 -2.74 -6.33 12.84
CA ALA A 325 -3.57 -6.91 11.78
C ALA A 325 -2.78 -7.41 10.55
N GLY A 326 -1.53 -6.96 10.34
CA GLY A 326 -0.69 -7.34 9.20
C GLY A 326 -1.32 -7.01 7.84
N VAL A 327 -1.37 -5.73 7.46
CA VAL A 327 -2.06 -5.27 6.25
C VAL A 327 -1.14 -4.83 5.13
N ALA A 328 -1.65 -4.91 3.90
CA ALA A 328 -1.08 -4.26 2.73
C ALA A 328 -0.89 -2.75 2.94
N ARG A 329 0.11 -2.16 2.27
CA ARG A 329 0.22 -0.70 2.17
C ARG A 329 -0.81 -0.06 1.24
N GLY A 330 -1.39 -0.83 0.32
CA GLY A 330 -2.42 -0.38 -0.62
C GLY A 330 -3.84 -0.70 -0.19
N LEU A 331 -4.82 -0.11 -0.88
CA LEU A 331 -6.25 -0.35 -0.64
C LEU A 331 -6.78 -1.45 -1.56
N LEU A 332 -6.93 -2.65 -0.99
CA LEU A 332 -7.09 -3.88 -1.77
C LEU A 332 -8.44 -3.95 -2.51
N GLU A 333 -9.54 -3.50 -1.91
CA GLU A 333 -10.84 -3.51 -2.61
C GLU A 333 -10.82 -2.58 -3.84
N SER A 334 -10.11 -1.44 -3.76
CA SER A 334 -9.88 -0.56 -4.92
C SER A 334 -9.13 -1.25 -6.06
N ALA A 335 -8.09 -2.04 -5.76
CA ALA A 335 -7.41 -2.84 -6.79
C ALA A 335 -8.39 -3.84 -7.44
N ARG A 336 -9.21 -4.52 -6.63
CA ARG A 336 -10.20 -5.51 -7.09
C ARG A 336 -11.27 -4.89 -7.98
N LEU A 337 -11.82 -3.73 -7.59
CA LEU A 337 -12.81 -2.98 -8.36
C LEU A 337 -12.30 -2.54 -9.74
N ASN A 338 -10.98 -2.44 -9.89
CA ASN A 338 -10.30 -2.12 -11.14
C ASN A 338 -9.73 -3.35 -11.87
N ASN A 339 -10.09 -4.58 -11.42
CA ASN A 339 -9.56 -5.84 -11.94
C ASN A 339 -8.02 -5.92 -11.91
N LYS A 340 -7.38 -5.25 -10.96
CA LYS A 340 -5.93 -5.29 -10.74
C LYS A 340 -5.62 -6.27 -9.63
N LEU A 341 -4.62 -7.12 -9.84
CA LEU A 341 -4.04 -7.90 -8.75
C LEU A 341 -3.21 -6.96 -7.87
N PHE A 342 -3.26 -7.15 -6.56
CA PHE A 342 -2.27 -6.59 -5.64
C PHE A 342 -1.39 -7.72 -5.12
N LEU A 343 -0.07 -7.53 -5.12
CA LEU A 343 0.91 -8.45 -4.57
C LEU A 343 1.54 -7.82 -3.35
N ASP A 344 1.21 -8.33 -2.17
CA ASP A 344 1.90 -7.94 -0.94
C ASP A 344 3.29 -8.58 -0.89
N GLU A 345 4.24 -7.83 -0.34
CA GLU A 345 5.56 -8.35 -0.05
C GLU A 345 5.64 -8.82 1.41
N MET A 346 5.80 -10.14 1.59
CA MET A 346 6.08 -10.77 2.88
C MET A 346 7.60 -10.73 3.12
N ASP A 347 8.03 -9.66 3.78
CA ASP A 347 9.43 -9.33 4.10
C ASP A 347 9.70 -9.35 5.62
N HIS A 348 8.97 -10.17 6.37
CA HIS A 348 9.08 -10.21 7.82
C HIS A 348 10.18 -11.18 8.26
N PRO A 349 11.17 -10.72 9.04
CA PRO A 349 12.22 -11.60 9.53
C PRO A 349 11.67 -12.64 10.50
N THR A 350 12.28 -13.82 10.49
CA THR A 350 12.08 -14.84 11.52
C THR A 350 13.01 -14.58 12.72
N GLU A 351 13.09 -15.51 13.65
CA GLU A 351 14.02 -15.46 14.80
C GLU A 351 15.49 -15.28 14.40
N LEU A 352 15.83 -15.59 13.15
CA LEU A 352 17.18 -15.47 12.59
C LEU A 352 17.60 -14.01 12.33
N GLY A 353 16.64 -13.08 12.26
CA GLY A 353 16.91 -11.67 12.02
C GLY A 353 17.41 -11.37 10.60
N VAL A 354 18.05 -10.21 10.42
CA VAL A 354 18.50 -9.69 9.12
C VAL A 354 19.65 -8.70 9.32
N LEU A 355 20.58 -8.60 8.38
CA LEU A 355 21.66 -7.60 8.45
C LEU A 355 21.18 -6.18 8.10
N HIS A 356 19.97 -6.05 7.54
CA HIS A 356 19.40 -4.78 7.10
C HIS A 356 19.09 -3.80 8.25
N GLY A 357 19.12 -4.26 9.52
CA GLY A 357 18.84 -3.42 10.69
C GLY A 357 17.39 -2.92 10.74
N GLY A 358 16.98 -2.35 11.88
CA GLY A 358 15.67 -1.69 12.03
C GLY A 358 14.43 -2.59 12.04
N MET A 359 14.58 -3.91 11.87
CA MET A 359 13.47 -4.87 11.93
C MET A 359 13.45 -5.60 13.27
N LYS A 360 12.28 -5.64 13.91
CA LYS A 360 12.07 -6.43 15.14
C LYS A 360 12.08 -7.92 14.80
N VAL A 361 12.76 -8.69 15.65
CA VAL A 361 12.85 -10.15 15.58
C VAL A 361 11.97 -10.77 16.65
N TYR A 362 11.38 -11.93 16.34
CA TYR A 362 10.45 -12.62 17.22
C TYR A 362 10.90 -14.07 17.48
N PRO A 363 10.55 -14.66 18.63
CA PRO A 363 10.75 -16.10 18.86
C PRO A 363 10.06 -16.95 17.77
N PRO A 364 10.52 -18.19 17.52
CA PRO A 364 9.99 -19.08 16.49
C PRO A 364 8.46 -19.18 16.44
N TYR A 365 7.83 -19.32 17.61
CA TYR A 365 6.36 -19.38 17.71
C TYR A 365 5.71 -18.12 17.13
N GLU A 366 6.09 -16.94 17.59
CA GLU A 366 5.52 -15.66 17.14
C GLU A 366 5.82 -15.38 15.66
N SER A 367 7.04 -15.67 15.21
CA SER A 367 7.43 -15.58 13.80
C SER A 367 6.57 -16.46 12.89
N LEU A 368 6.24 -17.68 13.32
CA LEU A 368 5.32 -18.56 12.60
C LEU A 368 3.89 -18.01 12.54
N GLN A 369 3.40 -17.40 13.63
CA GLN A 369 2.09 -16.75 13.66
C GLN A 369 2.04 -15.55 12.70
N ILE A 370 3.10 -14.74 12.66
CA ILE A 370 3.21 -13.58 11.77
C ILE A 370 3.26 -14.04 10.31
N LEU A 371 4.05 -15.07 9.97
CA LEU A 371 4.06 -15.69 8.63
C LEU A 371 2.65 -16.11 8.20
N ARG A 372 1.94 -16.84 9.08
CA ARG A 372 0.58 -17.31 8.82
C ARG A 372 -0.38 -16.14 8.62
N ARG A 373 -0.39 -15.17 9.53
CA ARG A 373 -1.25 -13.99 9.47
C ARG A 373 -1.03 -13.25 8.16
N ASN A 374 0.21 -12.85 7.90
CA ASN A 374 0.54 -11.96 6.80
C ASN A 374 0.16 -12.54 5.43
N THR A 375 0.45 -13.83 5.21
CA THR A 375 0.12 -14.52 3.95
C THR A 375 -1.38 -14.77 3.79
N LEU A 376 -2.10 -15.04 4.90
CA LEU A 376 -3.55 -15.19 4.87
C LEU A 376 -4.28 -13.85 4.65
N VAL A 377 -3.80 -12.73 5.18
CA VAL A 377 -4.47 -11.43 5.00
C VAL A 377 -4.59 -11.06 3.52
N SER A 378 -3.52 -11.22 2.75
CA SER A 378 -3.54 -10.95 1.30
C SER A 378 -4.49 -11.92 0.57
N PHE A 379 -4.42 -13.21 0.90
CA PHE A 379 -5.30 -14.22 0.31
C PHE A 379 -6.79 -13.98 0.59
N LEU A 380 -7.15 -13.68 1.84
CA LEU A 380 -8.52 -13.41 2.27
C LEU A 380 -9.07 -12.11 1.68
N SER A 381 -8.18 -11.20 1.28
CA SER A 381 -8.54 -9.98 0.56
C SER A 381 -8.70 -10.18 -0.95
N GLY A 382 -8.61 -11.43 -1.44
CA GLY A 382 -8.74 -11.76 -2.86
C GLY A 382 -7.51 -11.42 -3.69
N MET A 383 -6.36 -11.25 -3.02
CA MET A 383 -5.10 -10.79 -3.59
C MET A 383 -4.02 -11.86 -3.51
N GLY A 384 -2.81 -11.49 -3.94
CA GLY A 384 -1.63 -12.34 -3.88
C GLY A 384 -0.53 -11.75 -3.02
N PHE A 385 0.58 -12.48 -2.96
CA PHE A 385 1.76 -12.03 -2.25
C PHE A 385 3.00 -12.75 -2.77
N TRP A 386 4.17 -12.26 -2.37
CA TRP A 386 5.41 -12.99 -2.50
C TRP A 386 6.17 -13.09 -1.19
N TYR A 387 6.88 -14.20 -1.04
CA TYR A 387 7.89 -14.38 -0.01
C TYR A 387 9.17 -13.67 -0.48
N TYR A 388 9.49 -12.52 0.10
CA TYR A 388 10.72 -11.78 -0.23
C TYR A 388 11.80 -12.14 0.79
N ASP A 389 12.72 -12.99 0.38
CA ASP A 389 13.62 -13.68 1.32
C ASP A 389 14.97 -12.97 1.43
N PHE A 390 15.07 -12.02 2.37
CA PHE A 390 16.39 -11.46 2.72
C PHE A 390 17.24 -12.50 3.45
N GLY A 391 16.66 -13.30 4.35
CA GLY A 391 17.42 -14.19 5.22
C GLY A 391 18.31 -13.46 6.25
N PRO A 392 18.96 -14.20 7.17
CA PRO A 392 19.80 -13.63 8.22
C PRO A 392 20.99 -12.84 7.70
N PHE A 393 21.50 -13.17 6.51
CA PHE A 393 22.69 -12.58 5.91
C PHE A 393 22.41 -11.72 4.66
N ASN A 394 21.15 -11.34 4.42
CA ASN A 394 20.71 -10.65 3.20
C ASN A 394 21.03 -11.44 1.91
N THR A 395 20.87 -12.77 1.97
CA THR A 395 21.04 -13.68 0.82
C THR A 395 19.78 -14.51 0.57
N SER A 396 19.32 -15.23 1.58
CA SER A 396 18.02 -15.92 1.70
C SER A 396 18.05 -16.79 2.95
N GLY A 397 16.94 -17.42 3.30
CA GLY A 397 16.89 -18.47 4.31
C GLY A 397 16.12 -18.16 5.58
N TRP A 398 15.24 -17.16 5.57
CA TRP A 398 14.37 -16.92 6.72
C TRP A 398 13.49 -18.12 7.07
N TRP A 399 13.05 -18.88 6.07
CA TRP A 399 12.05 -19.94 6.22
C TRP A 399 12.59 -21.34 5.95
N TYR A 400 13.89 -21.60 6.17
CA TYR A 400 14.50 -22.92 5.93
C TYR A 400 14.16 -23.97 6.96
N GLU A 401 13.88 -23.54 8.18
CA GLU A 401 13.53 -24.48 9.24
C GLU A 401 12.30 -25.30 8.85
N PRO A 402 12.28 -26.62 9.14
CA PRO A 402 11.22 -27.52 8.69
C PRO A 402 9.81 -27.03 9.03
N TYR A 403 9.63 -26.44 10.22
CA TYR A 403 8.32 -25.98 10.68
C TYR A 403 7.77 -24.78 9.88
N TYR A 404 8.63 -23.91 9.33
CA TYR A 404 8.19 -22.86 8.40
C TYR A 404 7.79 -23.45 7.05
N LEU A 405 8.59 -24.38 6.52
CA LEU A 405 8.29 -25.03 5.23
C LEU A 405 7.01 -25.87 5.31
N ASP A 406 6.77 -26.55 6.43
CA ASP A 406 5.56 -27.32 6.66
C ASP A 406 4.32 -26.42 6.79
N GLU A 407 4.46 -25.25 7.41
CA GLU A 407 3.41 -24.22 7.42
C GLU A 407 3.12 -23.72 6.00
N ILE A 408 4.15 -23.32 5.24
CA ILE A 408 4.02 -22.84 3.85
C ILE A 408 3.34 -23.91 2.99
N LYS A 409 3.77 -25.18 3.09
CA LYS A 409 3.17 -26.30 2.36
C LYS A 409 1.72 -26.56 2.76
N SER A 410 1.39 -26.40 4.05
CA SER A 410 0.01 -26.56 4.55
C SER A 410 -0.90 -25.43 4.06
N LEU A 411 -0.42 -24.19 4.12
CA LEU A 411 -1.11 -23.03 3.58
C LEU A 411 -1.28 -23.14 2.07
N GLN A 412 -0.30 -23.64 1.33
CA GLN A 412 -0.40 -23.88 -0.12
C GLN A 412 -1.57 -24.81 -0.49
N LYS A 413 -1.83 -25.85 0.33
CA LYS A 413 -3.01 -26.73 0.14
C LYS A 413 -4.33 -25.96 0.34
N ILE A 414 -4.37 -25.09 1.34
CA ILE A 414 -5.55 -24.23 1.62
C ILE A 414 -5.74 -23.25 0.45
N TYR A 415 -4.67 -22.57 0.02
CA TYR A 415 -4.72 -21.64 -1.09
C TYR A 415 -5.25 -22.31 -2.33
N ASN A 416 -4.65 -23.42 -2.79
CA ASN A 416 -5.13 -24.15 -3.96
C ASN A 416 -6.61 -24.54 -3.84
N LYS A 417 -7.03 -25.13 -2.71
CA LYS A 417 -8.41 -25.58 -2.47
C LYS A 417 -9.44 -24.43 -2.50
N TYR A 418 -9.10 -23.29 -1.92
CA TYR A 418 -10.01 -22.15 -1.83
C TYR A 418 -9.84 -21.19 -3.03
N TYR A 419 -8.78 -21.34 -3.84
CA TYR A 419 -8.60 -20.57 -5.07
C TYR A 419 -9.61 -20.99 -6.17
N GLU A 420 -9.95 -22.27 -6.19
CA GLU A 420 -10.95 -22.86 -7.10
C GLU A 420 -12.40 -22.44 -6.78
N LYS A 421 -12.65 -21.89 -5.59
CA LYS A 421 -13.96 -21.41 -5.15
C LYS A 421 -14.18 -19.95 -5.51
N GLU A 422 -15.46 -19.55 -5.56
CA GLU A 422 -15.86 -18.15 -5.67
C GLU A 422 -15.30 -17.31 -4.50
N TYR A 423 -14.69 -16.17 -4.83
CA TYR A 423 -14.28 -15.17 -3.86
C TYR A 423 -15.48 -14.39 -3.37
N ILE A 424 -15.74 -14.50 -2.07
CA ILE A 424 -16.84 -13.83 -1.38
C ILE A 424 -16.25 -13.15 -0.15
N LYS A 425 -16.58 -11.87 0.04
CA LYS A 425 -16.30 -11.12 1.26
C LYS A 425 -17.57 -10.43 1.73
N ARG A 426 -17.94 -10.67 3.00
CA ARG A 426 -19.19 -10.21 3.62
C ARG A 426 -18.92 -9.06 4.59
N ALA A 427 -18.16 -8.07 4.10
CA ALA A 427 -17.88 -6.85 4.82
C ALA A 427 -19.15 -6.01 4.97
N ASP A 428 -19.50 -5.68 6.21
CA ASP A 428 -20.64 -4.80 6.52
C ASP A 428 -20.18 -3.31 6.59
N VAL A 429 -18.86 -3.06 6.60
CA VAL A 429 -18.24 -1.73 6.73
C VAL A 429 -17.39 -1.39 5.51
N LEU A 430 -17.49 -0.15 5.05
CA LEU A 430 -16.60 0.45 4.04
C LEU A 430 -15.82 1.61 4.64
N LEU A 431 -14.49 1.58 4.51
CA LEU A 431 -13.63 2.72 4.80
C LEU A 431 -13.22 3.39 3.48
N VAL A 432 -13.52 4.69 3.38
CA VAL A 432 -13.24 5.51 2.19
C VAL A 432 -12.13 6.48 2.51
N PHE A 433 -11.07 6.42 1.70
CA PHE A 433 -9.85 7.19 1.84
C PHE A 433 -9.62 8.08 0.62
N ASP A 434 -9.12 9.30 0.81
CA ASP A 434 -8.68 10.15 -0.29
C ASP A 434 -7.15 10.21 -0.32
N THR A 435 -6.56 10.01 -1.50
CA THR A 435 -5.13 10.28 -1.75
C THR A 435 -4.93 11.75 -2.11
N LYS A 436 -5.88 12.35 -2.81
CA LYS A 436 -5.74 13.70 -3.38
C LYS A 436 -5.68 14.76 -2.28
N VAL A 437 -6.30 14.51 -1.12
CA VAL A 437 -6.18 15.36 0.08
C VAL A 437 -4.74 15.69 0.47
N GLN A 438 -3.78 14.79 0.22
CA GLN A 438 -2.35 14.99 0.54
C GLN A 438 -1.69 16.10 -0.29
N LYS A 439 -2.37 16.60 -1.34
CA LYS A 439 -1.95 17.79 -2.10
C LYS A 439 -2.49 19.09 -1.49
N TYR A 440 -3.49 18.99 -0.62
CA TYR A 440 -4.22 20.11 -0.01
C TYR A 440 -3.96 20.25 1.48
N THR A 441 -3.10 19.41 2.06
CA THR A 441 -2.72 19.45 3.48
C THR A 441 -1.20 19.49 3.64
N ALA A 442 -0.72 19.93 4.80
CA ALA A 442 0.70 20.07 5.08
C ALA A 442 1.47 18.76 4.83
N LEU A 443 2.71 18.89 4.34
CA LEU A 443 3.43 17.79 3.70
C LEU A 443 4.12 16.82 4.67
N THR A 444 4.08 17.09 5.99
CA THR A 444 4.71 16.25 7.02
C THR A 444 3.72 15.87 8.11
N GLU A 445 3.87 14.66 8.67
CA GLU A 445 3.03 14.18 9.78
C GLU A 445 3.15 14.99 11.08
N ASN A 446 4.27 15.71 11.27
CA ASN A 446 4.45 16.61 12.40
C ASN A 446 3.66 17.92 12.21
N ALA A 447 3.63 18.44 10.98
CA ALA A 447 2.85 19.62 10.63
C ALA A 447 1.34 19.33 10.55
N ASP A 448 0.97 18.13 10.09
CA ASP A 448 -0.40 17.63 10.00
C ASP A 448 -0.56 16.31 10.78
N PRO A 449 -0.99 16.37 12.05
CA PRO A 449 -1.19 15.17 12.87
C PRO A 449 -2.50 14.43 12.53
N ILE A 450 -3.35 14.95 11.64
CA ILE A 450 -4.69 14.39 11.37
C ILE A 450 -4.70 13.53 10.11
N THR A 451 -4.31 14.08 8.95
CA THR A 451 -4.62 13.48 7.64
C THR A 451 -3.93 12.14 7.40
N ASP A 452 -2.60 12.09 7.57
CA ASP A 452 -1.82 10.85 7.41
C ASP A 452 -1.70 10.09 8.74
N LYS A 453 -1.20 10.77 9.77
CA LYS A 453 -0.90 10.15 11.08
C LYS A 453 -2.16 9.57 11.75
N ALA A 454 -3.14 10.40 12.09
CA ALA A 454 -4.30 9.92 12.84
C ALA A 454 -5.28 9.10 11.97
N CYS A 455 -5.65 9.56 10.78
CA CYS A 455 -6.68 8.88 9.96
C CYS A 455 -6.17 7.57 9.34
N ILE A 456 -4.92 7.53 8.85
CA ILE A 456 -4.39 6.36 8.14
C ILE A 456 -3.58 5.48 9.08
N ASN A 457 -2.63 6.05 9.82
CA ASN A 457 -1.63 5.27 10.55
C ASN A 457 -2.05 4.87 11.99
N VAL A 458 -3.13 5.46 12.52
CA VAL A 458 -3.72 5.12 13.82
C VAL A 458 -5.14 4.55 13.69
N ALA A 459 -6.06 5.31 13.08
CA ALA A 459 -7.47 4.95 13.06
C ALA A 459 -7.78 3.68 12.26
N TYR A 460 -7.19 3.52 11.08
CA TYR A 460 -7.38 2.30 10.27
C TYR A 460 -6.93 1.01 11.00
N PRO A 461 -5.73 0.93 11.61
CA PRO A 461 -5.36 -0.19 12.47
C PRO A 461 -6.37 -0.49 13.57
N MET A 462 -6.95 0.55 14.20
CA MET A 462 -7.94 0.38 15.27
C MET A 462 -9.28 -0.11 14.75
N ALA A 463 -9.69 0.31 13.54
CA ALA A 463 -10.88 -0.21 12.89
C ALA A 463 -10.76 -1.72 12.67
N LEU A 464 -9.62 -2.23 12.18
CA LEU A 464 -9.39 -3.66 11.94
C LEU A 464 -9.47 -4.53 13.21
N ARG A 465 -9.35 -3.91 14.39
CA ARG A 465 -9.48 -4.53 15.71
C ARG A 465 -10.86 -4.36 16.33
N SER A 466 -11.81 -3.73 15.63
CA SER A 466 -13.16 -3.53 16.16
C SER A 466 -13.97 -4.82 16.22
N GLY A 467 -13.51 -5.90 15.58
CA GLY A 467 -14.24 -7.16 15.43
C GLY A 467 -15.04 -7.32 14.15
N ALA A 468 -15.09 -6.29 13.29
CA ALA A 468 -15.92 -6.28 12.09
C ALA A 468 -15.10 -6.60 10.83
N SER A 469 -15.74 -7.25 9.84
CA SER A 469 -15.18 -7.36 8.49
C SER A 469 -15.43 -6.06 7.72
N MET A 470 -14.39 -5.55 7.07
CA MET A 470 -14.40 -4.26 6.35
C MET A 470 -13.66 -4.30 5.02
N ASP A 471 -14.07 -3.43 4.12
CA ASP A 471 -13.37 -3.11 2.88
C ASP A 471 -12.77 -1.71 2.92
N THR A 472 -11.68 -1.51 2.18
CA THR A 472 -11.00 -0.22 2.03
C THR A 472 -10.90 0.19 0.57
N ILE A 473 -11.35 1.41 0.26
CA ILE A 473 -11.30 1.94 -1.11
C ILE A 473 -10.73 3.36 -1.13
N TYR A 474 -10.15 3.72 -2.28
CA TYR A 474 -9.93 5.11 -2.64
C TYR A 474 -11.27 5.77 -2.99
N LEU A 475 -11.38 7.07 -2.69
CA LEU A 475 -12.54 7.89 -3.02
C LEU A 475 -12.82 7.91 -4.53
N SER A 476 -11.77 7.80 -5.36
CA SER A 476 -11.87 7.68 -6.83
C SER A 476 -12.65 6.43 -7.29
N ASP A 477 -12.74 5.39 -6.47
CA ASP A 477 -13.48 4.16 -6.79
C ASP A 477 -14.86 4.07 -6.12
N LEU A 478 -15.28 5.07 -5.33
CA LEU A 478 -16.59 5.09 -4.66
C LEU A 478 -17.77 4.90 -5.65
N GLY A 479 -17.60 5.37 -6.89
CA GLY A 479 -18.56 5.22 -7.99
C GLY A 479 -18.70 3.79 -8.53
N LYS A 480 -17.68 2.95 -8.35
CA LYS A 480 -17.64 1.55 -8.82
C LYS A 480 -18.14 0.57 -7.77
N THR A 481 -18.21 1.02 -6.52
CA THR A 481 -18.56 0.19 -5.38
C THR A 481 -20.06 -0.07 -5.30
N ASN A 482 -20.45 -1.33 -5.12
CA ASN A 482 -21.82 -1.68 -4.72
C ASN A 482 -22.04 -1.28 -3.26
N LEU A 483 -22.57 -0.08 -3.03
CA LEU A 483 -22.79 0.47 -1.69
C LEU A 483 -23.87 -0.27 -0.89
N ASP A 484 -24.75 -1.02 -1.54
CA ASP A 484 -25.89 -1.69 -0.88
C ASP A 484 -25.46 -2.83 0.05
N LYS A 485 -24.22 -3.32 -0.07
CA LYS A 485 -23.67 -4.33 0.83
C LYS A 485 -23.28 -3.76 2.21
N TYR A 486 -23.06 -2.45 2.31
CA TYR A 486 -22.53 -1.85 3.54
C TYR A 486 -23.62 -1.23 4.40
N LYS A 487 -23.58 -1.59 5.68
CA LYS A 487 -24.39 -1.02 6.75
C LYS A 487 -23.76 0.25 7.31
N CYS A 488 -22.43 0.35 7.32
CA CYS A 488 -21.70 1.53 7.76
C CYS A 488 -20.66 1.95 6.72
N ILE A 489 -20.60 3.25 6.41
CA ILE A 489 -19.56 3.85 5.55
C ILE A 489 -18.84 4.93 6.34
N ILE A 490 -17.52 4.84 6.42
CA ILE A 490 -16.68 5.78 7.14
C ILE A 490 -15.80 6.53 6.13
N PHE A 491 -15.89 7.85 6.15
CA PHE A 491 -15.04 8.74 5.37
C PHE A 491 -13.86 9.17 6.23
N MET A 492 -12.71 8.55 5.99
CA MET A 492 -11.56 8.59 6.89
C MET A 492 -10.84 9.93 6.86
N ASN A 493 -10.51 10.42 5.66
CA ASN A 493 -9.76 11.67 5.46
C ASN A 493 -10.21 12.46 4.21
N THR A 494 -11.50 12.39 3.88
CA THR A 494 -12.03 13.01 2.65
C THR A 494 -12.34 14.48 2.86
N PHE A 495 -11.29 15.29 3.06
CA PHE A 495 -11.41 16.72 3.28
C PHE A 495 -11.51 17.52 1.97
N ALA A 496 -11.06 16.93 0.86
CA ALA A 496 -11.07 17.54 -0.47
C ALA A 496 -12.10 16.90 -1.40
N LEU A 497 -13.27 17.53 -1.57
CA LEU A 497 -14.38 17.00 -2.35
C LEU A 497 -14.84 17.96 -3.45
N THR A 498 -14.85 17.50 -4.70
CA THR A 498 -15.47 18.28 -5.79
C THR A 498 -16.99 18.29 -5.67
N ASP A 499 -17.66 19.26 -6.30
CA ASP A 499 -19.13 19.32 -6.29
C ASP A 499 -19.78 18.05 -6.85
N THR A 500 -19.19 17.44 -7.89
CA THR A 500 -19.63 16.15 -8.43
C THR A 500 -19.55 15.04 -7.38
N GLN A 501 -18.48 14.99 -6.59
CA GLN A 501 -18.33 14.01 -5.50
C GLN A 501 -19.36 14.27 -4.39
N LYS A 502 -19.56 15.52 -3.98
CA LYS A 502 -20.58 15.91 -2.98
C LYS A 502 -21.99 15.48 -3.43
N GLN A 503 -22.34 15.75 -4.70
CA GLN A 503 -23.62 15.35 -5.28
C GLN A 503 -23.79 13.83 -5.34
N TYR A 504 -22.74 13.10 -5.73
CA TYR A 504 -22.77 11.64 -5.73
C TYR A 504 -23.00 11.09 -4.32
N ILE A 505 -22.27 11.60 -3.33
CA ILE A 505 -22.40 11.21 -1.92
C ILE A 505 -23.84 11.45 -1.43
N ALA A 506 -24.37 12.65 -1.60
CA ALA A 506 -25.74 12.98 -1.21
C ALA A 506 -26.79 12.07 -1.87
N LYS A 507 -26.58 11.68 -3.14
CA LYS A 507 -27.55 10.87 -3.90
C LYS A 507 -27.44 9.37 -3.67
N LYS A 508 -26.25 8.84 -3.38
CA LYS A 508 -25.97 7.39 -3.41
C LYS A 508 -25.53 6.82 -2.05
N VAL A 509 -24.86 7.63 -1.24
CA VAL A 509 -24.32 7.20 0.05
C VAL A 509 -25.35 7.39 1.15
N TYR A 510 -26.08 8.51 1.16
CA TYR A 510 -27.18 8.72 2.10
C TYR A 510 -28.36 7.83 1.73
N LYS A 511 -28.59 6.78 2.53
CA LYS A 511 -29.64 5.77 2.32
C LYS A 511 -30.25 5.38 3.65
N LYS A 512 -31.57 5.22 3.68
CA LYS A 512 -32.30 4.74 4.85
C LYS A 512 -31.73 3.40 5.35
N GLY A 513 -31.47 3.32 6.65
CA GLY A 513 -30.92 2.12 7.30
C GLY A 513 -29.40 1.92 7.14
N ARG A 514 -28.69 2.94 6.66
CA ARG A 514 -27.23 2.98 6.61
C ARG A 514 -26.71 4.01 7.62
N SER A 515 -25.55 3.73 8.18
CA SER A 515 -24.76 4.67 8.97
C SER A 515 -23.63 5.29 8.16
N ILE A 516 -23.39 6.58 8.34
CA ILE A 516 -22.27 7.32 7.76
C ILE A 516 -21.47 7.95 8.89
N VAL A 517 -20.14 7.88 8.82
CA VAL A 517 -19.24 8.53 9.78
C VAL A 517 -18.32 9.48 9.04
N TRP A 518 -18.27 10.73 9.51
CA TRP A 518 -17.37 11.76 9.03
C TRP A 518 -16.36 12.14 10.13
N PHE A 519 -15.09 12.25 9.76
CA PHE A 519 -14.04 12.75 10.64
C PHE A 519 -13.58 14.15 10.26
N PHE A 520 -13.27 14.94 11.28
CA PHE A 520 -12.57 16.23 11.23
C PHE A 520 -13.22 17.27 10.30
N ALA A 521 -12.83 17.32 9.03
CA ALA A 521 -13.16 18.42 8.11
C ALA A 521 -13.75 17.92 6.78
N PRO A 522 -14.90 17.22 6.80
CA PRO A 522 -15.42 16.52 5.62
C PRO A 522 -15.76 17.49 4.49
N GLY A 523 -15.04 17.41 3.36
CA GLY A 523 -15.27 18.29 2.20
C GLY A 523 -14.96 19.77 2.42
N TYR A 524 -14.14 20.13 3.41
CA TYR A 524 -13.77 21.52 3.70
C TYR A 524 -13.18 22.28 2.51
N THR A 525 -12.47 21.60 1.61
CA THR A 525 -12.02 22.18 0.34
C THR A 525 -12.78 21.59 -0.84
N ASP A 526 -13.23 22.46 -1.75
CA ASP A 526 -13.80 22.06 -3.05
C ASP A 526 -12.75 21.97 -4.16
N LYS A 527 -11.47 22.09 -3.78
CA LYS A 527 -10.29 22.19 -4.66
C LYS A 527 -10.16 23.53 -5.39
N LYS A 528 -11.01 24.51 -5.08
CA LYS A 528 -10.96 25.89 -5.57
C LYS A 528 -10.90 26.90 -4.42
N ARG A 529 -11.53 26.59 -3.28
CA ARG A 529 -11.48 27.36 -2.03
C ARG A 529 -11.76 26.48 -0.83
N ASN A 530 -11.39 26.98 0.35
CA ASN A 530 -11.71 26.37 1.64
C ASN A 530 -12.92 27.07 2.25
N ASP A 531 -13.93 26.31 2.67
CA ASP A 531 -15.16 26.88 3.25
C ASP A 531 -15.85 25.88 4.19
N ILE A 532 -16.10 26.32 5.43
CA ILE A 532 -16.80 25.50 6.44
C ILE A 532 -18.24 25.18 6.03
N ALA A 533 -18.86 26.00 5.19
CA ALA A 533 -20.21 25.74 4.68
C ALA A 533 -20.28 24.43 3.88
N PHE A 534 -19.17 24.01 3.25
CA PHE A 534 -19.09 22.74 2.54
C PHE A 534 -19.18 21.54 3.49
N CYS A 535 -18.63 21.65 4.71
CA CYS A 535 -18.75 20.60 5.70
C CYS A 535 -20.20 20.32 6.07
N LYS A 536 -21.02 21.38 6.20
CA LYS A 536 -22.46 21.24 6.42
C LYS A 536 -23.18 20.64 5.23
N GLN A 537 -22.85 21.07 4.02
CA GLN A 537 -23.42 20.52 2.78
C GLN A 537 -23.19 19.01 2.66
N VAL A 538 -22.03 18.52 3.07
CA VAL A 538 -21.64 17.11 2.92
C VAL A 538 -22.10 16.25 4.09
N SER A 539 -21.87 16.71 5.33
CA SER A 539 -22.14 15.91 6.53
C SER A 539 -23.55 16.12 7.10
N GLY A 540 -24.19 17.25 6.81
CA GLY A 540 -25.45 17.67 7.44
C GLY A 540 -25.29 18.25 8.84
N PHE A 541 -24.08 18.45 9.35
CA PHE A 541 -23.81 19.08 10.65
C PHE A 541 -23.50 20.57 10.52
N ASP A 542 -24.06 21.40 11.41
CA ASP A 542 -23.59 22.77 11.60
C ASP A 542 -22.34 22.70 12.49
N LEU A 543 -21.22 23.27 12.03
CA LEU A 543 -19.94 23.17 12.71
C LEU A 543 -19.46 24.54 13.15
N ASP A 544 -18.91 24.62 14.36
CA ASP A 544 -18.09 25.74 14.82
C ASP A 544 -16.60 25.37 14.75
N VAL A 545 -15.74 26.39 14.86
CA VAL A 545 -14.28 26.21 14.88
C VAL A 545 -13.75 26.65 16.22
N ILE A 546 -12.94 25.80 16.84
CA ILE A 546 -12.18 26.14 18.05
C ILE A 546 -10.69 25.94 17.80
N ALA A 547 -9.85 26.58 18.62
CA ALA A 547 -8.44 26.28 18.66
C ALA A 547 -8.22 24.88 19.30
N PRO A 548 -7.36 24.02 18.73
CA PRO A 548 -7.06 22.72 19.29
C PRO A 548 -6.14 22.83 20.51
N ALA A 549 -6.36 21.97 21.51
CA ALA A 549 -5.40 21.76 22.59
C ALA A 549 -4.20 20.92 22.09
N PRO A 550 -3.05 20.95 22.78
CA PRO A 550 -1.93 20.06 22.48
C PRO A 550 -2.31 18.57 22.54
N GLN A 551 -3.16 18.19 23.50
CA GLN A 551 -3.76 16.86 23.56
C GLN A 551 -5.27 16.98 23.34
N ILE A 552 -5.78 16.40 22.26
CA ILE A 552 -7.21 16.44 21.92
C ILE A 552 -7.82 15.10 22.30
N THR A 553 -8.59 15.06 23.39
CA THR A 553 -9.26 13.84 23.87
C THR A 553 -10.77 14.02 23.83
N VAL A 554 -11.44 13.12 23.10
CA VAL A 554 -12.91 13.03 23.14
C VAL A 554 -13.30 12.00 24.18
N GLN A 555 -14.01 12.46 25.21
CA GLN A 555 -14.56 11.61 26.26
C GLN A 555 -16.01 11.26 25.93
N CYS A 556 -16.30 9.96 25.80
CA CYS A 556 -17.64 9.40 25.71
C CYS A 556 -17.99 8.67 27.02
N LYS A 557 -19.21 8.16 27.11
CA LYS A 557 -19.69 7.45 28.31
C LYS A 557 -18.83 6.22 28.65
N ASP A 558 -18.56 5.39 27.67
CA ASP A 558 -17.97 4.05 27.87
C ASP A 558 -16.57 3.90 27.23
N PHE A 559 -16.10 4.92 26.52
CA PHE A 559 -14.80 4.92 25.83
C PHE A 559 -14.27 6.34 25.67
N SER A 560 -13.00 6.44 25.28
CA SER A 560 -12.39 7.69 24.84
C SER A 560 -11.41 7.41 23.71
N TYR A 561 -11.03 8.46 23.00
CA TYR A 561 -10.04 8.42 21.93
C TYR A 561 -9.39 9.80 21.81
N SER A 562 -8.17 9.82 21.29
CA SER A 562 -7.37 11.04 21.28
C SER A 562 -6.41 11.15 20.10
N VAL A 563 -6.03 12.39 19.82
CA VAL A 563 -4.97 12.78 18.87
C VAL A 563 -4.01 13.73 19.58
N ASP A 564 -2.71 13.49 19.36
CA ASP A 564 -1.63 14.33 19.82
C ASP A 564 -1.31 15.43 18.79
N ASN A 565 -1.39 16.67 19.23
CA ASN A 565 -1.12 17.91 18.51
C ASN A 565 -0.02 18.75 19.19
N SER A 566 0.81 18.12 20.04
CA SER A 566 1.81 18.83 20.86
C SER A 566 3.12 19.12 20.13
N ASP A 567 3.30 18.61 18.91
CA ASP A 567 4.49 18.89 18.10
C ASP A 567 4.60 20.39 17.78
N LYS A 568 5.81 20.93 17.91
CA LYS A 568 6.11 22.35 17.68
C LYS A 568 5.96 22.75 16.22
N GLU A 569 6.09 21.80 15.30
CA GLU A 569 5.90 22.00 13.87
C GLU A 569 4.42 21.99 13.47
N SER A 570 3.52 21.55 14.36
CA SER A 570 2.10 21.41 14.05
C SER A 570 1.51 22.72 13.53
N ARG A 571 0.76 22.59 12.44
CA ARG A 571 -0.04 23.65 11.82
C ARG A 571 -1.52 23.47 12.07
N LEU A 572 -1.92 22.46 12.85
CA LEU A 572 -3.31 22.28 13.25
C LEU A 572 -3.70 23.40 14.22
N ASN A 573 -4.38 24.40 13.68
CA ASN A 573 -4.83 25.59 14.40
C ASN A 573 -6.36 25.68 14.49
N LYS A 574 -7.08 24.76 13.85
CA LYS A 574 -8.55 24.71 13.79
C LYS A 574 -9.03 23.29 14.04
N LEU A 575 -10.00 23.17 14.93
CA LEU A 575 -10.74 21.95 15.16
C LEU A 575 -12.23 22.22 14.92
N PHE A 576 -12.87 21.38 14.11
CA PHE A 576 -14.28 21.51 13.76
C PHE A 576 -15.12 20.75 14.76
N VAL A 577 -16.09 21.42 15.40
CA VAL A 577 -16.92 20.86 16.48
C VAL A 577 -18.40 20.96 16.13
N PRO A 578 -19.22 19.92 16.39
CA PRO A 578 -20.64 19.94 16.05
C PRO A 578 -21.42 20.89 16.97
N LYS A 579 -22.30 21.69 16.39
CA LYS A 579 -23.21 22.60 17.12
C LYS A 579 -24.57 21.98 17.36
N ASP A 580 -24.90 20.95 16.60
CA ASP A 580 -26.20 20.32 16.58
C ASP A 580 -26.12 18.80 16.43
N GLY A 581 -27.26 18.14 16.62
CA GLY A 581 -27.36 16.69 16.77
C GLY A 581 -27.32 16.22 18.23
N ASN A 582 -27.49 14.93 18.42
CA ASN A 582 -27.39 14.28 19.72
C ASN A 582 -25.92 14.09 20.08
N ILE A 583 -25.46 14.74 21.15
CA ILE A 583 -24.03 14.73 21.53
C ILE A 583 -23.70 13.46 22.29
N LEU A 584 -22.66 12.76 21.83
CA LEU A 584 -22.21 11.47 22.36
C LEU A 584 -20.83 11.56 23.03
N GLY A 585 -20.08 12.63 22.78
CA GLY A 585 -18.75 12.83 23.33
C GLY A 585 -18.32 14.30 23.33
N TYR A 586 -17.43 14.62 24.27
CA TYR A 586 -16.99 15.99 24.55
C TYR A 586 -15.47 16.10 24.63
N ILE A 587 -14.94 17.24 24.19
CA ILE A 587 -13.59 17.72 24.54
C ILE A 587 -13.78 18.76 25.65
N GLY A 588 -13.51 18.37 26.90
CA GLY A 588 -13.89 19.16 28.06
C GLY A 588 -15.41 19.35 28.11
N LYS A 589 -15.90 20.55 27.79
CA LYS A 589 -17.34 20.86 27.69
C LYS A 589 -17.83 21.07 26.26
N THR A 590 -16.93 21.06 25.28
CA THR A 590 -17.25 21.30 23.88
C THR A 590 -17.70 20.00 23.22
N PRO A 591 -18.86 19.95 22.53
CA PRO A 591 -19.27 18.78 21.76
C PRO A 591 -18.19 18.36 20.76
N ALA A 592 -17.96 17.06 20.58
CA ALA A 592 -16.92 16.54 19.68
C ALA A 592 -17.24 15.21 18.98
N LEU A 593 -18.27 14.52 19.44
CA LEU A 593 -18.91 13.42 18.73
C LEU A 593 -20.42 13.65 18.77
N ALA A 594 -21.07 13.67 17.61
CA ALA A 594 -22.50 13.90 17.51
C ALA A 594 -23.16 12.95 16.50
N HIS A 595 -24.45 12.70 16.70
CA HIS A 595 -25.28 11.84 15.88
C HIS A 595 -26.54 12.57 15.41
N LYS A 596 -26.96 12.31 14.17
CA LYS A 596 -28.24 12.72 13.60
C LYS A 596 -28.83 11.58 12.78
N THR A 597 -30.13 11.65 12.58
CA THR A 597 -30.80 10.88 11.52
C THR A 597 -31.24 11.85 10.43
N ILE A 598 -30.74 11.66 9.21
CA ILE A 598 -31.06 12.47 8.03
C ILE A 598 -31.71 11.55 7.00
N ASP A 599 -33.00 11.76 6.71
CA ASP A 599 -33.79 10.93 5.78
C ASP A 599 -33.72 9.42 6.07
N GLY A 600 -33.65 9.07 7.36
CA GLY A 600 -33.54 7.69 7.85
C GLY A 600 -32.14 7.08 7.73
N CYS A 601 -31.14 7.84 7.31
CA CYS A 601 -29.71 7.52 7.40
C CYS A 601 -29.18 8.02 8.75
N ASP A 602 -28.45 7.18 9.48
CA ASP A 602 -27.75 7.61 10.68
C ASP A 602 -26.41 8.24 10.30
N VAL A 603 -26.13 9.42 10.83
CA VAL A 603 -24.94 10.19 10.46
C VAL A 603 -24.23 10.62 11.73
N TYR A 604 -22.95 10.27 11.79
CA TYR A 604 -22.06 10.60 12.88
C TYR A 604 -21.00 11.56 12.39
N PHE A 605 -20.72 12.58 13.19
CA PHE A 605 -19.59 13.47 12.98
C PHE A 605 -18.69 13.42 14.21
N SER A 606 -17.38 13.23 13.99
CA SER A 606 -16.39 13.40 15.04
C SER A 606 -15.31 14.42 14.68
N SER A 607 -15.00 15.29 15.63
CA SER A 607 -13.97 16.32 15.51
C SER A 607 -12.57 15.78 15.28
N ILE A 608 -12.27 14.55 15.70
CA ILE A 608 -11.01 13.84 15.42
C ILE A 608 -11.34 12.40 15.00
N PRO A 609 -10.46 11.71 14.23
CA PRO A 609 -10.70 10.32 13.92
C PRO A 609 -10.69 9.45 15.17
N PHE A 610 -11.43 8.34 15.10
CA PHE A 610 -11.42 7.29 16.11
C PHE A 610 -10.04 6.64 16.23
N THR A 611 -9.48 6.59 17.43
CA THR A 611 -8.13 6.02 17.69
C THR A 611 -8.15 4.85 18.67
N THR A 612 -9.32 4.24 18.89
CA THR A 612 -9.49 3.03 19.72
C THR A 612 -10.48 2.04 19.07
N PRO A 613 -10.30 0.71 19.21
CA PRO A 613 -11.24 -0.27 18.65
C PRO A 613 -12.68 -0.10 19.17
N GLU A 614 -12.84 0.31 20.42
CA GLU A 614 -14.12 0.53 21.10
C GLU A 614 -14.90 1.67 20.45
N SER A 615 -14.22 2.75 20.04
CA SER A 615 -14.88 3.88 19.38
C SER A 615 -15.49 3.50 18.03
N PHE A 616 -14.83 2.63 17.26
CA PHE A 616 -15.40 2.03 16.05
C PHE A 616 -16.54 1.06 16.37
N ARG A 617 -16.31 0.12 17.31
CA ARG A 617 -17.29 -0.91 17.67
C ARG A 617 -18.60 -0.31 18.17
N TYR A 618 -18.53 0.77 18.95
CA TYR A 618 -19.71 1.49 19.45
C TYR A 618 -20.67 1.92 18.33
N ILE A 619 -20.13 2.40 17.20
CA ILE A 619 -20.91 2.78 16.03
C ILE A 619 -21.37 1.56 15.25
N PHE A 620 -20.50 0.56 15.10
CA PHE A 620 -20.80 -0.67 14.36
C PHE A 620 -21.97 -1.44 14.96
N GLU A 621 -22.00 -1.61 16.28
CA GLU A 621 -23.11 -2.26 16.99
C GLU A 621 -24.44 -1.54 16.75
N ARG A 622 -24.45 -0.21 16.79
CA ARG A 622 -25.64 0.62 16.51
C ARG A 622 -26.06 0.58 15.04
N SER A 623 -25.11 0.35 14.14
CA SER A 623 -25.34 0.22 12.70
C SER A 623 -25.76 -1.20 12.29
N GLY A 624 -25.87 -2.13 13.24
CA GLY A 624 -26.19 -3.54 12.97
C GLY A 624 -25.08 -4.28 12.21
N VAL A 625 -23.85 -3.78 12.24
CA VAL A 625 -22.66 -4.44 11.68
C VAL A 625 -22.39 -5.73 12.45
N HIS A 626 -22.06 -6.81 11.74
CA HIS A 626 -21.68 -8.08 12.36
C HIS A 626 -20.31 -7.99 13.04
N ILE A 627 -20.25 -8.31 14.33
CA ILE A 627 -19.03 -8.34 15.14
C ILE A 627 -18.66 -9.81 15.40
N TYR A 628 -17.54 -10.26 14.82
CA TYR A 628 -17.03 -11.63 14.97
C TYR A 628 -16.32 -11.85 16.31
N ASP A 629 -15.53 -10.86 16.75
CA ASP A 629 -14.79 -10.86 18.00
C ASP A 629 -14.95 -9.50 18.71
N SER A 630 -15.14 -9.50 20.02
CA SER A 630 -15.26 -8.27 20.82
C SER A 630 -14.06 -8.02 21.74
N CYS A 631 -12.97 -8.77 21.57
CA CYS A 631 -11.81 -8.73 22.44
C CYS A 631 -10.63 -7.93 21.87
N ASN A 632 -10.90 -7.06 20.89
CA ASN A 632 -9.91 -6.21 20.22
C ASN A 632 -8.84 -6.97 19.43
N ASP A 633 -9.15 -8.19 18.97
CA ASP A 633 -8.28 -8.94 18.09
C ASP A 633 -8.46 -8.48 16.63
N ALA A 634 -7.44 -8.69 15.80
CA ALA A 634 -7.55 -8.38 14.38
C ALA A 634 -8.44 -9.42 13.67
N VAL A 635 -9.44 -8.93 12.92
CA VAL A 635 -10.41 -9.77 12.20
C VAL A 635 -10.30 -9.53 10.70
N ILE A 636 -10.05 -10.59 9.94
CA ILE A 636 -10.06 -10.56 8.47
C ILE A 636 -10.93 -11.70 7.94
N GLU A 637 -11.88 -11.38 7.06
CA GLU A 637 -12.78 -12.35 6.45
C GLU A 637 -12.74 -12.26 4.93
N GLY A 638 -12.82 -13.42 4.28
CA GLY A 638 -13.00 -13.55 2.84
C GLY A 638 -12.83 -14.99 2.37
N SER A 639 -13.31 -15.32 1.17
CA SER A 639 -13.32 -16.70 0.64
C SER A 639 -14.03 -17.73 1.54
N ASN A 640 -15.04 -17.31 2.32
CA ASN A 640 -15.70 -18.11 3.37
C ASN A 640 -14.76 -18.58 4.49
N LEU A 641 -13.70 -17.82 4.74
CA LEU A 641 -12.75 -18.06 5.80
C LEU A 641 -12.69 -16.85 6.73
N LEU A 642 -12.45 -17.12 8.01
CA LEU A 642 -12.28 -16.11 9.05
C LEU A 642 -10.91 -16.28 9.69
N LEU A 643 -10.10 -15.22 9.66
CA LEU A 643 -8.83 -15.12 10.35
C LEU A 643 -9.01 -14.26 11.60
N ILE A 644 -8.56 -14.78 12.73
CA ILE A 644 -8.44 -14.02 13.97
C ILE A 644 -7.00 -14.11 14.44
N HIS A 645 -6.41 -12.94 14.70
CA HIS A 645 -5.07 -12.81 15.26
C HIS A 645 -5.16 -12.13 16.62
N ALA A 646 -4.89 -12.90 17.67
CA ALA A 646 -5.05 -12.43 19.04
C ALA A 646 -3.75 -11.84 19.60
N GLU A 647 -3.85 -10.67 20.23
CA GLU A 647 -2.70 -10.07 20.92
C GLU A 647 -2.45 -10.77 22.27
N HIS A 648 -3.52 -11.07 23.00
CA HIS A 648 -3.45 -11.60 24.36
C HIS A 648 -4.06 -12.99 24.48
N LYS A 649 -3.51 -13.78 25.40
CA LYS A 649 -4.08 -15.07 25.79
C LYS A 649 -5.49 -14.89 26.37
N GLY A 650 -6.36 -15.85 26.10
CA GLY A 650 -7.63 -15.99 26.81
C GLY A 650 -8.74 -16.53 25.93
N GLU A 651 -9.86 -16.79 26.57
CA GLU A 651 -11.07 -17.25 25.90
C GLU A 651 -11.66 -16.15 25.01
N ARG A 652 -12.16 -16.56 23.83
CA ARG A 652 -12.91 -15.73 22.89
C ARG A 652 -14.22 -16.42 22.53
N VAL A 653 -15.31 -15.65 22.49
CA VAL A 653 -16.58 -16.08 21.91
C VAL A 653 -16.62 -15.57 20.47
N ILE A 654 -16.36 -16.47 19.52
CA ILE A 654 -16.36 -16.15 18.10
C ILE A 654 -17.77 -16.27 17.56
N LYS A 655 -18.34 -15.13 17.17
CA LYS A 655 -19.71 -15.03 16.67
C LYS A 655 -19.71 -15.14 15.14
N PHE A 656 -20.12 -16.29 14.63
CA PHE A 656 -20.53 -16.42 13.24
C PHE A 656 -21.95 -15.85 13.07
N ARG A 657 -22.41 -15.66 11.84
CA ARG A 657 -23.73 -15.07 11.57
C ARG A 657 -24.90 -15.95 12.03
N ASP A 658 -24.70 -17.25 12.14
CA ASP A 658 -25.70 -18.27 12.44
C ASP A 658 -25.43 -19.04 13.75
N SER A 659 -24.27 -18.86 14.37
CA SER A 659 -23.84 -19.59 15.56
C SER A 659 -22.69 -18.88 16.26
N GLU A 660 -22.34 -19.31 17.46
CA GLU A 660 -21.10 -18.91 18.13
C GLU A 660 -20.34 -20.13 18.63
N ILE A 661 -19.01 -20.00 18.75
CA ILE A 661 -18.14 -21.00 19.37
C ILE A 661 -17.20 -20.31 20.35
N THR A 662 -16.75 -21.07 21.34
CA THR A 662 -15.77 -20.60 22.32
C THR A 662 -14.41 -21.24 22.04
N VAL A 663 -13.35 -20.43 21.98
CA VAL A 663 -11.99 -20.87 21.70
C VAL A 663 -11.01 -20.16 22.64
N ASP A 664 -10.15 -20.91 23.32
CA ASP A 664 -9.02 -20.34 24.08
C ASP A 664 -7.89 -20.01 23.11
N PHE A 665 -7.45 -18.76 23.07
CA PHE A 665 -6.29 -18.31 22.28
C PHE A 665 -5.05 -18.21 23.15
N GLN A 666 -3.88 -18.57 22.62
CA GLN A 666 -2.61 -18.15 23.20
C GLN A 666 -2.27 -16.70 22.76
N ALA A 667 -1.38 -16.05 23.51
CA ALA A 667 -0.87 -14.73 23.11
C ALA A 667 -0.20 -14.80 21.72
N GLY A 668 -0.51 -13.86 20.84
CA GLY A 668 -0.01 -13.84 19.46
C GLY A 668 -0.59 -14.90 18.53
N GLU A 669 -1.55 -15.72 18.97
CA GLU A 669 -2.06 -16.85 18.17
C GLU A 669 -2.90 -16.39 16.97
N THR A 670 -2.63 -17.00 15.82
CA THR A 670 -3.36 -16.83 14.57
C THR A 670 -4.14 -18.10 14.25
N ILE A 671 -5.47 -18.00 14.22
CA ILE A 671 -6.37 -19.11 13.89
C ILE A 671 -7.17 -18.78 12.63
N LEU A 672 -7.23 -19.75 11.73
CA LEU A 672 -8.05 -19.72 10.52
C LEU A 672 -9.23 -20.68 10.65
N PHE A 673 -10.44 -20.17 10.47
CA PHE A 673 -11.69 -20.92 10.51
C PHE A 673 -12.33 -21.01 9.13
N ASP A 674 -13.02 -22.12 8.85
CA ASP A 674 -14.04 -22.17 7.78
C ASP A 674 -15.35 -21.62 8.34
N ILE A 675 -15.91 -20.59 7.71
CA ILE A 675 -17.13 -19.93 8.20
C ILE A 675 -18.35 -20.84 8.11
N ASN A 676 -18.41 -21.72 7.12
CA ASN A 676 -19.58 -22.55 6.88
C ASN A 676 -19.61 -23.73 7.85
N THR A 677 -18.47 -24.39 8.06
CA THR A 677 -18.38 -25.57 8.95
C THR A 677 -17.98 -25.22 10.38
N LYS A 678 -17.50 -23.99 10.62
CA LYS A 678 -16.97 -23.50 11.91
C LYS A 678 -15.73 -24.26 12.37
N ALA A 679 -15.15 -25.07 11.49
CA ALA A 679 -13.96 -25.86 11.78
C ALA A 679 -12.72 -24.97 11.78
N ILE A 680 -11.82 -25.24 12.73
CA ILE A 680 -10.46 -24.70 12.69
C ILE A 680 -9.70 -25.42 11.58
N LEU A 681 -9.32 -24.68 10.54
CA LEU A 681 -8.53 -25.20 9.41
C LEU A 681 -7.03 -25.12 9.68
N ARG A 682 -6.60 -24.08 10.40
CA ARG A 682 -5.22 -23.91 10.80
C ARG A 682 -5.15 -23.22 12.15
N ARG A 683 -4.30 -23.75 13.01
CA ARG A 683 -3.97 -23.26 14.34
C ARG A 683 -2.51 -23.62 14.61
N GLY A 684 -1.78 -22.80 15.37
CA GLY A 684 -0.38 -23.08 15.69
C GLY A 684 -0.24 -24.40 16.44
N GLU A 685 0.77 -25.20 16.08
CA GLU A 685 1.17 -26.32 16.93
C GLU A 685 1.82 -25.75 18.20
N GLN A 686 1.33 -26.19 19.36
CA GLN A 686 1.96 -25.88 20.64
C GLN A 686 3.27 -26.65 20.74
N GLY A 687 4.34 -26.00 21.20
CA GLY A 687 5.58 -26.69 21.56
C GLY A 687 6.56 -26.92 20.41
N LEU A 688 6.84 -25.89 19.61
CA LEU A 688 8.08 -25.85 18.83
C LEU A 688 9.25 -25.84 19.81
N THR A 689 9.76 -27.03 20.17
CA THR A 689 11.08 -27.18 20.77
C THR A 689 12.10 -26.91 19.67
N VAL A 690 12.83 -25.80 19.82
CA VAL A 690 14.00 -25.45 19.02
C VAL A 690 15.06 -26.54 19.13
#